data_AF-A0A812JJ68-F1
#
_entry.id   AF-A0A812JJ68-F1
#
_cell.length_a   1.000
_cell.length_b   1.000
_cell.length_c   1.000
_cell.angle_alpha   90.00
_cell.angle_beta   90.00
_cell.angle_gamma   90.00
#
_symmetry.space_group_name_H-M   'P 1'
#
loop_
_entity.id
_entity.type
_entity.pdbx_description
1 polymer ?
#
loop_
_entity_poly.entity_id
_entity_poly.type
_entity_poly.pdbx_seq_one_letter_code
_entity_poly.pdbx_strand_id
1 'polypeptide(L)'
;MGGEPSKEVEGRLARQEEKLKQDFELSKEALRELDQLTRVPHLLLEIRSMGFVEIQGKDTGGIYQRLDQWLKEHWKMQDKQEDLIEVCKEEENCGCCGYSTTLKVCKMEEHHRLCDKSYTMGPIQPDGIPANPHKIYKDRSSVIDGENNMGKLTMQLAHFITRECGWTLQVCDAANLGRWGDIREQQMKFKAPHPLSMIAPLVMVELRFGFPDPFGVRDTKSYIHVNGVDSDGIFEKLRSFFQTWEAKEEDADPGYCDMKFETFALKERGVQGENNMGQKSMEVVAFMVKKCQWSLVSRSNGNYGEGGGMREQQLVFRKDEFIQHGSDHVMIEFRTLGYVEITGLKDAEDLKPHLAEHFEKQECHKYSDYPNEKFCDLKYKVPSGWFYLEGFTTNLGKRTMDLADFLASHGWALALSNGSNLSVNIKEHQVTFTRNPEKASAPLLMIELRTIPLSHSPPKWHSACQIIGPDTNGVYGHLDRFIRKYMGGREDRQGGSYCDKFYTCHAFRLKPASAEELSMGRMNGESDLGRWTMRLCDFLVDHVGEWDLVTCNSDNAEEYGINTTSREMQMIFRHRPGGRQVFMSVAQVAPRGRPPLEPPPYWSEGCLSGEVGHKLIPGTPEELQWMQEILDKTFKNKVTRDRKDGHALADRFVAVQCIRSEHPAIWDRFVGRRQLLSQAGGSEDCSLPKTVAASRGLAERCLDVSGANPSNEAYLLHGTNPTSAVAILSNSFTVDFAGKSAGTMFGPGIYLAESSTKADEYAQDDATDDYAGLYAVLVCRALLGKPYVTEEPGDFREQVLSGNFGHVLGDREKAVGTFREFIFFHEAAVYPEYAVFYRREKDGRVLPKPQSEMAPRPTEMEGWDGSI
;
A
#
# COMPACT_ATOMS: atom_id res chain seq x y z
N MET A 1 28.63 -44.49 -38.59
CA MET A 1 27.22 -44.14 -38.37
C MET A 1 27.18 -42.75 -37.77
N GLY A 2 27.12 -41.72 -38.64
CA GLY A 2 26.86 -40.34 -38.23
C GLY A 2 25.38 -40.07 -38.43
N GLY A 3 24.61 -40.01 -37.34
CA GLY A 3 23.28 -39.41 -37.37
C GLY A 3 23.42 -37.90 -37.24
N GLU A 4 22.53 -37.13 -37.88
CA GLU A 4 22.39 -35.67 -37.73
C GLU A 4 21.69 -35.35 -36.40
N PRO A 5 22.37 -34.83 -35.36
CA PRO A 5 21.78 -34.61 -34.04
C PRO A 5 21.57 -33.12 -33.69
N SER A 6 21.96 -32.15 -34.54
CA SER A 6 21.59 -30.73 -34.32
C SER A 6 20.08 -30.51 -34.50
N LYS A 7 19.45 -31.16 -35.49
CA LYS A 7 18.00 -31.04 -35.77
C LYS A 7 17.11 -31.53 -34.63
N GLU A 8 17.56 -32.50 -33.84
CA GLU A 8 16.75 -33.05 -32.73
C GLU A 8 16.71 -32.09 -31.53
N VAL A 9 17.86 -31.53 -31.15
CA VAL A 9 17.96 -30.52 -30.07
C VAL A 9 17.27 -29.23 -30.49
N GLU A 10 17.50 -28.76 -31.73
CA GLU A 10 16.78 -27.62 -32.31
C GLU A 10 15.27 -27.86 -32.31
N GLY A 11 14.81 -29.05 -32.72
CA GLY A 11 13.41 -29.43 -32.69
C GLY A 11 12.83 -29.48 -31.28
N ARG A 12 13.62 -29.88 -30.26
CA ARG A 12 13.20 -29.85 -28.86
C ARG A 12 13.05 -28.43 -28.34
N LEU A 13 14.04 -27.56 -28.57
CA LEU A 13 13.98 -26.15 -28.19
C LEU A 13 12.81 -25.45 -28.89
N ALA A 14 12.61 -25.70 -30.18
CA ALA A 14 11.47 -25.14 -30.92
C ALA A 14 10.12 -25.56 -30.32
N ARG A 15 9.98 -26.81 -29.87
CA ARG A 15 8.77 -27.29 -29.16
C ARG A 15 8.61 -26.64 -27.78
N GLN A 16 9.70 -26.45 -27.04
CA GLN A 16 9.67 -25.76 -25.73
C GLN A 16 9.25 -24.30 -25.91
N GLU A 17 9.82 -23.62 -26.90
CA GLU A 17 9.50 -22.25 -27.28
C GLU A 17 8.04 -22.10 -27.71
N GLU A 18 7.54 -23.01 -28.55
CA GLU A 18 6.14 -23.03 -28.97
C GLU A 18 5.19 -23.25 -27.78
N LYS A 19 5.56 -24.15 -26.85
CA LYS A 19 4.80 -24.34 -25.62
C LYS A 19 4.80 -23.06 -24.76
N LEU A 20 5.95 -22.41 -24.59
CA LEU A 20 6.03 -21.15 -23.83
C LEU A 20 5.14 -20.06 -24.42
N LYS A 21 5.04 -19.96 -25.75
CA LYS A 21 4.12 -19.05 -26.43
C LYS A 21 2.65 -19.39 -26.16
N GLN A 22 2.28 -20.67 -26.23
CA GLN A 22 0.92 -21.10 -25.93
C GLN A 22 0.53 -20.81 -24.47
N ASP A 23 1.40 -21.16 -23.52
CA ASP A 23 1.20 -20.90 -22.09
C ASP A 23 1.13 -19.39 -21.79
N PHE A 24 1.91 -18.59 -22.52
CA PHE A 24 1.87 -17.13 -22.43
C PHE A 24 0.55 -16.54 -22.93
N GLU A 25 0.07 -16.94 -24.12
CA GLU A 25 -1.19 -16.42 -24.66
C GLU A 25 -2.38 -16.78 -23.76
N LEU A 26 -2.41 -18.00 -23.21
CA LEU A 26 -3.42 -18.40 -22.23
C LEU A 26 -3.38 -17.52 -20.97
N SER A 27 -2.18 -17.28 -20.43
CA SER A 27 -1.99 -16.43 -19.25
C SER A 27 -2.34 -14.98 -19.54
N LYS A 28 -2.01 -14.47 -20.73
CA LYS A 28 -2.31 -13.11 -21.18
C LYS A 28 -3.81 -12.88 -21.31
N GLU A 29 -4.54 -13.83 -21.87
CA GLU A 29 -6.01 -13.76 -21.95
C GLU A 29 -6.66 -13.82 -20.56
N ALA A 30 -6.20 -14.75 -19.71
CA ALA A 30 -6.67 -14.88 -18.33
C ALA A 30 -6.46 -13.59 -17.52
N LEU A 31 -5.27 -13.02 -17.56
CA LEU A 31 -4.94 -11.79 -16.85
C LEU A 31 -5.70 -10.59 -17.43
N ARG A 32 -5.90 -10.51 -18.75
CA ARG A 32 -6.73 -9.46 -19.36
C ARG A 32 -8.17 -9.54 -18.89
N GLU A 33 -8.74 -10.74 -18.78
CA GLU A 33 -10.11 -10.91 -18.29
C GLU A 33 -10.23 -10.47 -16.82
N LEU A 34 -9.29 -10.91 -15.96
CA LEU A 34 -9.23 -10.47 -14.57
C LEU A 34 -9.06 -8.96 -14.45
N ASP A 35 -8.22 -8.37 -15.32
CA ASP A 35 -7.98 -6.94 -15.31
C ASP A 35 -9.23 -6.13 -15.68
N GLN A 36 -10.15 -6.69 -16.49
CA GLN A 36 -11.44 -6.07 -16.81
C GLN A 36 -12.49 -6.25 -15.72
N LEU A 37 -12.39 -7.31 -14.91
CA LEU A 37 -13.34 -7.63 -13.85
C LEU A 37 -13.11 -6.80 -12.57
N THR A 38 -11.88 -6.35 -12.34
CA THR A 38 -11.49 -5.70 -11.07
C THR A 38 -11.12 -4.23 -11.25
N ARG A 39 -11.36 -3.42 -10.21
CA ARG A 39 -11.25 -1.95 -10.18
C ARG A 39 -10.29 -1.44 -9.10
N VAL A 40 -10.14 -2.08 -7.95
CA VAL A 40 -9.12 -1.75 -6.94
C VAL A 40 -7.85 -2.51 -7.27
N PRO A 41 -6.84 -1.87 -7.88
CA PRO A 41 -5.57 -2.53 -8.10
C PRO A 41 -4.76 -2.65 -6.80
N HIS A 42 -4.01 -3.73 -6.71
CA HIS A 42 -2.80 -3.82 -5.91
C HIS A 42 -1.59 -3.75 -6.85
N LEU A 43 -0.51 -3.20 -6.32
CA LEU A 43 0.77 -3.11 -7.01
C LEU A 43 1.84 -3.70 -6.10
N LEU A 44 2.67 -4.58 -6.63
CA LEU A 44 3.85 -5.11 -5.97
C LEU A 44 5.09 -4.64 -6.74
N LEU A 45 6.01 -4.01 -6.01
CA LEU A 45 7.33 -3.65 -6.49
C LEU A 45 8.38 -4.50 -5.79
N GLU A 46 9.24 -5.14 -6.56
CA GLU A 46 10.32 -5.98 -6.03
C GLU A 46 11.65 -5.39 -6.47
N ILE A 47 12.55 -5.10 -5.52
CA ILE A 47 13.90 -4.64 -5.81
C ILE A 47 14.90 -5.67 -5.29
N ARG A 48 15.90 -6.00 -6.11
CA ARG A 48 16.92 -7.00 -5.77
C ARG A 48 18.31 -6.40 -5.81
N SER A 49 19.17 -6.78 -4.86
CA SER A 49 20.56 -6.31 -4.78
C SER A 49 21.38 -6.62 -6.03
N MET A 50 20.97 -7.61 -6.84
CA MET A 50 21.56 -7.90 -8.15
C MET A 50 21.30 -6.82 -9.22
N GLY A 51 20.52 -5.78 -8.92
CA GLY A 51 20.26 -4.67 -9.84
C GLY A 51 19.00 -4.83 -10.68
N PHE A 52 17.99 -5.50 -10.14
CA PHE A 52 16.66 -5.64 -10.76
C PHE A 52 15.62 -4.82 -10.02
N VAL A 53 14.65 -4.29 -10.78
CA VAL A 53 13.39 -3.74 -10.26
C VAL A 53 12.25 -4.34 -11.07
N GLU A 54 11.29 -4.96 -10.41
CA GLU A 54 10.15 -5.64 -11.03
C GLU A 54 8.84 -5.02 -10.55
N ILE A 55 7.87 -4.98 -11.45
CA ILE A 55 6.54 -4.40 -11.25
C ILE A 55 5.52 -5.48 -11.57
N GLN A 56 4.65 -5.73 -10.61
CA GLN A 56 3.55 -6.69 -10.69
C GLN A 56 2.24 -5.98 -10.33
N GLY A 57 1.19 -6.15 -11.15
CA GLY A 57 -0.10 -5.48 -10.97
C GLY A 57 -0.39 -4.50 -12.11
N LYS A 58 -1.63 -4.00 -12.19
CA LYS A 58 -2.11 -3.25 -13.35
C LYS A 58 -1.48 -1.85 -13.46
N ASP A 59 -1.36 -1.34 -14.68
CA ASP A 59 -1.07 0.07 -14.91
C ASP A 59 -2.30 0.93 -14.57
N THR A 60 -2.41 1.34 -13.31
CA THR A 60 -3.49 2.21 -12.83
C THR A 60 -2.95 3.60 -12.54
N GLY A 61 -3.66 4.63 -13.01
CA GLY A 61 -3.25 6.02 -12.82
C GLY A 61 -1.95 6.39 -13.55
N GLY A 62 -1.56 5.62 -14.58
CA GLY A 62 -0.31 5.82 -15.34
C GLY A 62 0.96 5.51 -14.56
N ILE A 63 0.86 4.68 -13.50
CA ILE A 63 1.97 4.36 -12.62
C ILE A 63 3.18 3.78 -13.37
N TYR A 64 2.99 3.07 -14.48
CA TYR A 64 4.11 2.53 -15.26
C TYR A 64 4.95 3.63 -15.91
N GLN A 65 4.32 4.64 -16.50
CA GLN A 65 5.05 5.76 -17.10
C GLN A 65 5.79 6.57 -16.03
N ARG A 66 5.16 6.75 -14.87
CA ARG A 66 5.75 7.51 -13.75
C ARG A 66 6.95 6.79 -13.14
N LEU A 67 6.84 5.48 -12.91
CA LEU A 67 7.95 4.64 -12.48
C LEU A 67 9.07 4.62 -13.52
N ASP A 68 8.73 4.51 -14.80
CA ASP A 68 9.70 4.53 -15.90
C ASP A 68 10.57 5.77 -15.88
N GLN A 69 9.93 6.94 -15.84
CA GLN A 69 10.61 8.23 -15.77
C GLN A 69 11.47 8.31 -14.50
N TRP A 70 10.89 7.99 -13.34
CA TRP A 70 11.60 8.11 -12.07
C TRP A 70 12.82 7.19 -11.99
N LEU A 71 12.69 5.92 -12.37
CA LEU A 71 13.80 4.94 -12.34
C LEU A 71 14.93 5.32 -13.32
N LYS A 72 14.58 5.83 -14.51
CA LYS A 72 15.57 6.32 -15.50
C LYS A 72 16.28 7.58 -15.01
N GLU A 73 15.56 8.50 -14.39
CA GLU A 73 16.12 9.78 -13.91
C GLU A 73 16.98 9.59 -12.66
N HIS A 74 16.50 8.85 -11.67
CA HIS A 74 17.10 8.78 -10.34
C HIS A 74 18.06 7.61 -10.20
N TRP A 75 17.72 6.44 -10.76
CA TRP A 75 18.52 5.22 -10.63
C TRP A 75 19.21 4.82 -11.94
N LYS A 76 19.06 5.62 -13.02
CA LYS A 76 19.69 5.37 -14.32
C LYS A 76 19.42 3.97 -14.86
N MET A 77 18.26 3.41 -14.53
CA MET A 77 17.87 2.07 -14.96
C MET A 77 17.39 2.08 -16.40
N GLN A 78 17.41 0.91 -17.02
CA GLN A 78 16.88 0.68 -18.37
C GLN A 78 15.81 -0.40 -18.35
N ASP A 79 14.86 -0.33 -19.29
CA ASP A 79 13.88 -1.39 -19.47
C ASP A 79 14.60 -2.71 -19.77
N LYS A 80 14.19 -3.80 -19.13
CA LYS A 80 14.75 -5.11 -19.41
C LYS A 80 14.29 -5.60 -20.78
N GLN A 81 15.23 -5.66 -21.73
CA GLN A 81 15.01 -6.10 -23.11
C GLN A 81 15.76 -7.38 -23.46
N GLU A 82 16.66 -7.83 -22.59
CA GLU A 82 17.51 -9.00 -22.79
C GLU A 82 17.46 -9.89 -21.54
N ASP A 83 17.59 -11.19 -21.75
CA ASP A 83 17.73 -12.16 -20.66
C ASP A 83 18.42 -13.44 -21.14
N LEU A 84 18.69 -14.36 -20.22
CA LEU A 84 19.20 -15.68 -20.53
C LEU A 84 18.10 -16.55 -21.15
N ILE A 85 18.35 -16.99 -22.39
CA ILE A 85 17.48 -17.88 -23.16
C ILE A 85 18.26 -19.15 -23.50
N GLU A 86 17.59 -20.30 -23.45
CA GLU A 86 18.19 -21.60 -23.77
C GLU A 86 18.37 -21.73 -25.29
N VAL A 87 19.61 -21.96 -25.73
CA VAL A 87 20.00 -22.08 -27.13
C VAL A 87 20.83 -23.35 -27.36
N CYS A 88 20.94 -23.78 -28.61
CA CYS A 88 21.89 -24.83 -28.98
C CYS A 88 23.33 -24.35 -28.74
N LYS A 89 24.19 -25.20 -28.17
CA LYS A 89 25.63 -24.89 -28.15
C LYS A 89 26.16 -24.86 -29.58
N GLU A 90 26.82 -23.77 -29.93
CA GLU A 90 27.65 -23.67 -31.13
C GLU A 90 28.94 -24.48 -30.85
N GLU A 91 29.17 -25.63 -31.49
CA GLU A 91 30.36 -26.46 -31.22
C GLU A 91 31.63 -25.92 -31.93
N GLU A 92 32.72 -25.80 -31.17
CA GLU A 92 34.06 -26.12 -31.67
C GLU A 92 34.18 -27.66 -31.71
N ASN A 93 34.49 -28.22 -32.88
CA ASN A 93 34.59 -29.66 -33.18
C ASN A 93 35.38 -30.50 -32.14
N CYS A 94 34.75 -30.96 -31.05
CA CYS A 94 35.18 -32.17 -30.35
C CYS A 94 34.13 -33.24 -30.62
N GLY A 95 34.40 -34.16 -31.55
CA GLY A 95 33.54 -35.31 -31.87
C GLY A 95 33.38 -36.33 -30.73
N CYS A 96 33.38 -35.86 -29.49
CA CYS A 96 33.39 -36.57 -28.22
C CYS A 96 32.19 -36.18 -27.33
N CYS A 97 31.65 -34.98 -27.48
CA CYS A 97 30.48 -34.48 -26.75
C CYS A 97 29.28 -34.45 -27.70
N GLY A 98 28.18 -35.12 -27.33
CA GLY A 98 26.92 -34.98 -28.06
C GLY A 98 26.36 -33.57 -27.90
N TYR A 99 25.72 -33.07 -28.96
CA TYR A 99 24.94 -31.83 -29.03
C TYR A 99 24.19 -31.53 -27.72
N SER A 100 24.50 -30.38 -27.09
CA SER A 100 23.89 -29.94 -25.84
C SER A 100 23.36 -28.51 -25.93
N THR A 101 22.52 -28.10 -24.98
CA THR A 101 22.03 -26.72 -24.87
C THR A 101 22.92 -25.88 -23.93
N THR A 102 22.82 -24.56 -24.03
CA THR A 102 23.43 -23.57 -23.13
C THR A 102 22.51 -22.38 -22.97
N LEU A 103 22.69 -21.58 -21.92
CA LEU A 103 22.02 -20.29 -21.79
C LEU A 103 22.89 -19.19 -22.42
N LYS A 104 22.26 -18.27 -23.14
CA LYS A 104 22.91 -17.12 -23.78
C LYS A 104 22.03 -15.89 -23.58
N VAL A 105 22.66 -14.74 -23.34
CA VAL A 105 21.95 -13.46 -23.30
C VAL A 105 21.39 -13.17 -24.69
N CYS A 106 20.08 -13.08 -24.77
CA CYS A 106 19.32 -12.89 -26.00
C CYS A 106 18.25 -11.82 -25.79
N LYS A 107 17.83 -11.19 -26.88
CA LYS A 107 16.69 -10.27 -26.85
C LYS A 107 15.42 -11.02 -26.45
N MET A 108 14.66 -10.43 -25.52
CA MET A 108 13.39 -10.98 -25.05
C MET A 108 12.26 -10.67 -26.04
N GLU A 109 11.59 -11.71 -26.50
CA GLU A 109 10.22 -11.64 -27.01
C GLU A 109 9.18 -11.54 -25.86
N GLU A 110 7.92 -11.22 -26.19
CA GLU A 110 6.85 -10.98 -25.21
C GLU A 110 6.63 -12.17 -24.26
N HIS A 111 6.64 -13.40 -24.77
CA HIS A 111 6.38 -14.60 -23.99
C HIS A 111 7.49 -14.95 -22.97
N HIS A 112 8.68 -14.36 -23.11
CA HIS A 112 9.75 -14.47 -22.12
C HIS A 112 9.53 -13.58 -20.90
N ARG A 113 8.64 -12.57 -20.96
CA ARG A 113 8.40 -11.65 -19.85
C ARG A 113 7.66 -12.35 -18.73
N LEU A 114 8.27 -12.43 -17.55
CA LEU A 114 7.65 -13.00 -16.36
C LEU A 114 6.81 -11.97 -15.63
N CYS A 115 7.36 -10.78 -15.39
CA CYS A 115 6.73 -9.67 -14.68
C CYS A 115 5.91 -8.77 -15.63
N ASP A 116 4.99 -7.97 -15.11
CA ASP A 116 4.25 -7.03 -15.98
C ASP A 116 5.19 -5.94 -16.54
N LYS A 117 6.14 -5.48 -15.73
CA LYS A 117 7.27 -4.67 -16.19
C LYS A 117 8.52 -4.96 -15.35
N SER A 118 9.70 -4.79 -15.93
CA SER A 118 10.97 -5.07 -15.27
C SER A 118 12.09 -4.20 -15.82
N TYR A 119 13.02 -3.81 -14.95
CA TYR A 119 14.14 -2.93 -15.22
C TYR A 119 15.45 -3.53 -14.70
N THR A 120 16.55 -3.12 -15.31
CA THR A 120 17.91 -3.48 -14.88
C THR A 120 18.77 -2.24 -14.69
N MET A 121 19.72 -2.27 -13.74
CA MET A 121 20.67 -1.17 -13.50
C MET A 121 21.69 -0.99 -14.64
N GLY A 122 21.76 -1.94 -15.56
CA GLY A 122 22.64 -1.95 -16.73
C GLY A 122 22.39 -3.18 -17.61
N PRO A 123 23.22 -3.39 -18.64
CA PRO A 123 23.11 -4.55 -19.53
C PRO A 123 23.25 -5.87 -18.76
N ILE A 124 22.51 -6.90 -19.19
CA ILE A 124 22.65 -8.25 -18.65
C ILE A 124 24.00 -8.83 -19.09
N GLN A 125 24.79 -9.30 -18.13
CA GLN A 125 26.08 -9.95 -18.39
C GLN A 125 25.89 -11.44 -18.73
N PRO A 126 26.91 -12.11 -19.28
CA PRO A 126 26.83 -13.53 -19.64
C PRO A 126 26.45 -14.47 -18.49
N ASP A 127 26.68 -14.06 -17.24
CA ASP A 127 26.30 -14.78 -16.03
C ASP A 127 24.81 -14.61 -15.66
N GLY A 128 24.07 -13.71 -16.33
CA GLY A 128 22.67 -13.39 -16.04
C GLY A 128 22.46 -12.18 -15.12
N ILE A 129 23.53 -11.59 -14.60
CA ILE A 129 23.48 -10.49 -13.63
C ILE A 129 23.59 -9.15 -14.37
N PRO A 130 22.70 -8.18 -14.09
CA PRO A 130 22.84 -6.82 -14.56
C PRO A 130 24.18 -6.19 -14.15
N ALA A 131 24.84 -5.50 -15.08
CA ALA A 131 25.90 -4.58 -14.71
C ALA A 131 25.34 -3.46 -13.81
N ASN A 132 26.14 -2.98 -12.86
CA ASN A 132 25.82 -1.84 -12.00
C ASN A 132 26.82 -0.67 -12.21
N PRO A 133 26.87 -0.08 -13.42
CA PRO A 133 27.87 0.93 -13.77
C PRO A 133 27.73 2.23 -12.97
N HIS A 134 26.51 2.52 -12.51
CA HIS A 134 26.17 3.73 -11.76
C HIS A 134 26.25 3.55 -10.23
N LYS A 135 26.59 2.34 -9.75
CA LYS A 135 26.73 2.01 -8.32
C LYS A 135 25.51 2.42 -7.48
N ILE A 136 24.32 2.11 -8.00
CA ILE A 136 23.04 2.43 -7.33
C ILE A 136 22.82 1.52 -6.14
N TYR A 137 22.81 0.20 -6.36
CA TYR A 137 22.99 -0.75 -5.27
C TYR A 137 24.42 -0.62 -4.75
N LYS A 138 24.56 -0.55 -3.43
CA LYS A 138 25.83 -0.41 -2.73
C LYS A 138 25.89 -1.40 -1.59
N ASP A 139 27.03 -2.06 -1.50
CA ASP A 139 27.34 -3.05 -0.49
C ASP A 139 28.80 -2.87 -0.05
N ARG A 140 28.99 -2.65 1.25
CA ARG A 140 30.27 -2.74 1.94
C ARG A 140 30.23 -4.06 2.68
N SER A 141 30.51 -5.13 1.94
CA SER A 141 30.77 -6.45 2.49
C SER A 141 32.12 -6.42 3.23
N SER A 142 32.19 -5.68 4.34
CA SER A 142 33.15 -6.00 5.38
C SER A 142 32.64 -7.26 6.07
N VAL A 143 33.53 -8.18 6.41
CA VAL A 143 33.19 -9.42 7.14
C VAL A 143 32.50 -9.11 8.49
N ILE A 144 32.48 -7.85 8.94
CA ILE A 144 32.11 -7.46 10.31
C ILE A 144 30.71 -6.85 10.40
N ASP A 145 30.26 -6.04 9.44
CA ASP A 145 29.01 -5.25 9.56
C ASP A 145 27.97 -5.41 8.43
N GLY A 146 28.32 -5.97 7.27
CA GLY A 146 27.39 -6.25 6.16
C GLY A 146 26.56 -5.05 5.69
N GLU A 147 27.15 -3.84 5.74
CA GLU A 147 26.49 -2.57 5.45
C GLU A 147 26.07 -2.49 3.96
N ASN A 148 24.78 -2.26 3.72
CA ASN A 148 24.21 -2.13 2.37
C ASN A 148 23.10 -1.08 2.36
N ASN A 149 22.71 -0.61 1.17
CA ASN A 149 21.74 0.47 1.01
C ASN A 149 20.30 0.04 0.65
N MET A 150 19.93 -1.24 0.85
CA MET A 150 18.59 -1.71 0.48
C MET A 150 17.46 -0.98 1.20
N GLY A 151 17.57 -0.77 2.52
CA GLY A 151 16.56 -0.02 3.28
C GLY A 151 16.40 1.42 2.77
N LYS A 152 17.51 2.06 2.38
CA LYS A 152 17.50 3.40 1.78
C LYS A 152 16.80 3.43 0.42
N LEU A 153 17.16 2.52 -0.49
CA LEU A 153 16.53 2.42 -1.82
C LEU A 153 15.03 2.11 -1.70
N THR A 154 14.66 1.24 -0.76
CA THR A 154 13.27 0.89 -0.44
C THR A 154 12.47 2.12 -0.02
N MET A 155 12.98 2.90 0.94
CA MET A 155 12.29 4.11 1.41
C MET A 155 12.24 5.21 0.35
N GLN A 156 13.25 5.35 -0.52
CA GLN A 156 13.18 6.28 -1.65
C GLN A 156 12.06 5.92 -2.62
N LEU A 157 11.97 4.66 -3.03
CA LEU A 157 10.94 4.20 -3.96
C LEU A 157 9.54 4.23 -3.33
N ALA A 158 9.41 3.76 -2.10
CA ALA A 158 8.14 3.82 -1.37
C ALA A 158 7.66 5.27 -1.15
N HIS A 159 8.58 6.20 -0.88
CA HIS A 159 8.28 7.62 -0.76
C HIS A 159 7.74 8.19 -2.08
N PHE A 160 8.41 7.93 -3.21
CA PHE A 160 7.93 8.35 -4.54
C PHE A 160 6.52 7.82 -4.83
N ILE A 161 6.30 6.52 -4.62
CA ILE A 161 5.02 5.86 -4.91
C ILE A 161 3.89 6.41 -4.03
N THR A 162 4.17 6.67 -2.75
CA THR A 162 3.15 7.17 -1.83
C THR A 162 2.89 8.66 -1.99
N ARG A 163 3.93 9.48 -1.95
CA ARG A 163 3.82 10.95 -1.97
C ARG A 163 3.48 11.51 -3.34
N GLU A 164 4.11 10.99 -4.38
CA GLU A 164 3.89 11.51 -5.71
C GLU A 164 2.80 10.73 -6.41
N CYS A 165 2.75 9.40 -6.24
CA CYS A 165 1.80 8.56 -6.97
C CYS A 165 0.48 8.28 -6.23
N GLY A 166 0.37 8.67 -4.96
CA GLY A 166 -0.86 8.56 -4.17
C GLY A 166 -1.24 7.15 -3.75
N TRP A 167 -0.39 6.16 -4.04
CA TRP A 167 -0.59 4.78 -3.61
C TRP A 167 -0.35 4.64 -2.11
N THR A 168 -1.01 3.69 -1.46
CA THR A 168 -0.80 3.43 -0.03
C THR A 168 0.19 2.30 0.14
N LEU A 169 1.34 2.53 0.79
CA LEU A 169 2.21 1.42 1.21
C LEU A 169 1.46 0.59 2.25
N GLN A 170 1.25 -0.69 1.95
CA GLN A 170 0.51 -1.63 2.78
C GLN A 170 1.45 -2.57 3.52
N VAL A 171 2.43 -3.14 2.83
CA VAL A 171 3.42 -4.05 3.40
C VAL A 171 4.77 -3.81 2.74
N CYS A 172 5.82 -3.92 3.53
CA CYS A 172 7.20 -3.94 3.07
C CYS A 172 7.87 -5.17 3.67
N ASP A 173 8.27 -6.11 2.83
CA ASP A 173 8.83 -7.39 3.26
C ASP A 173 10.25 -7.54 2.71
N ALA A 174 11.11 -8.23 3.46
CA ALA A 174 12.48 -8.49 3.07
C ALA A 174 12.69 -9.99 3.03
N ALA A 175 13.25 -10.46 1.93
CA ALA A 175 13.61 -11.85 1.75
C ALA A 175 15.07 -11.93 1.31
N ASN A 176 15.67 -13.11 1.50
CA ASN A 176 16.98 -13.40 0.95
C ASN A 176 16.89 -14.49 -0.10
N LEU A 177 17.82 -14.40 -1.02
CA LEU A 177 18.06 -15.32 -2.12
C LEU A 177 19.56 -15.66 -2.13
N GLY A 178 19.96 -16.60 -3.00
CA GLY A 178 21.35 -17.01 -3.10
C GLY A 178 21.67 -18.14 -2.12
N ARG A 179 22.69 -18.93 -2.44
CA ARG A 179 23.05 -20.18 -1.74
C ARG A 179 23.30 -19.98 -0.24
N TRP A 180 23.66 -18.76 0.14
CA TRP A 180 23.95 -18.40 1.52
C TRP A 180 22.98 -17.33 2.04
N GLY A 181 21.93 -16.96 1.31
CA GLY A 181 21.09 -15.80 1.64
C GLY A 181 21.81 -14.46 1.42
N ASP A 182 22.79 -14.42 0.51
CA ASP A 182 23.65 -13.28 0.20
C ASP A 182 23.01 -12.25 -0.76
N ILE A 183 21.92 -12.61 -1.42
CA ILE A 183 21.15 -11.69 -2.27
C ILE A 183 19.95 -11.17 -1.50
N ARG A 184 19.82 -9.84 -1.47
CA ARG A 184 18.74 -9.14 -0.79
C ARG A 184 17.62 -8.88 -1.78
N GLU A 185 16.40 -9.22 -1.39
CA GLU A 185 15.18 -8.85 -2.09
C GLU A 185 14.29 -8.05 -1.15
N GLN A 186 13.77 -6.93 -1.64
CA GLN A 186 12.76 -6.17 -0.93
C GLN A 186 11.49 -6.09 -1.77
N GLN A 187 10.37 -6.41 -1.14
CA GLN A 187 9.05 -6.36 -1.74
C GLN A 187 8.20 -5.29 -1.08
N MET A 188 7.64 -4.40 -1.88
CA MET A 188 6.76 -3.32 -1.43
C MET A 188 5.40 -3.49 -2.09
N LYS A 189 4.38 -3.70 -1.26
CA LYS A 189 3.00 -3.89 -1.72
C LYS A 189 2.20 -2.64 -1.45
N PHE A 190 1.50 -2.18 -2.47
CA PHE A 190 0.73 -0.96 -2.46
C PHE A 190 -0.73 -1.24 -2.79
N LYS A 191 -1.62 -0.60 -2.05
CA LYS A 191 -3.05 -0.55 -2.35
C LYS A 191 -3.33 0.65 -3.25
N ALA A 192 -4.38 0.50 -4.07
CA ALA A 192 -4.88 1.51 -4.99
C ALA A 192 -4.80 2.94 -4.45
N PRO A 193 -4.48 3.93 -5.31
CA PRO A 193 -4.32 5.30 -4.88
C PRO A 193 -5.50 5.81 -4.07
N HIS A 194 -5.21 6.36 -2.90
CA HIS A 194 -6.18 7.06 -2.08
C HIS A 194 -5.69 8.48 -1.83
N PRO A 195 -6.54 9.50 -1.89
CA PRO A 195 -6.09 10.88 -1.77
C PRO A 195 -5.35 11.18 -0.46
N LEU A 196 -5.80 10.55 0.63
CA LEU A 196 -5.18 10.65 1.95
C LEU A 196 -3.88 9.84 2.09
N SER A 197 -3.39 9.19 1.04
CA SER A 197 -2.08 8.51 1.05
C SER A 197 -0.93 9.39 0.55
N MET A 198 -1.20 10.53 -0.10
CA MET A 198 -0.15 11.47 -0.60
C MET A 198 0.62 12.21 0.51
N ILE A 199 0.37 11.87 1.77
CA ILE A 199 0.61 12.73 2.94
C ILE A 199 1.07 12.00 4.19
N ALA A 200 1.38 10.71 4.09
CA ALA A 200 1.79 9.92 5.22
C ALA A 200 3.29 9.59 5.10
N PRO A 201 4.20 10.43 5.66
CA PRO A 201 5.63 10.18 5.58
C PRO A 201 5.99 8.83 6.21
N LEU A 202 7.04 8.22 5.65
CA LEU A 202 7.52 6.89 6.03
C LEU A 202 8.90 7.00 6.66
N VAL A 203 9.12 6.17 7.67
CA VAL A 203 10.44 5.90 8.24
C VAL A 203 10.61 4.41 8.45
N MET A 204 11.77 3.88 8.11
CA MET A 204 12.21 2.53 8.38
C MET A 204 13.29 2.56 9.46
N VAL A 205 13.14 1.70 10.46
CA VAL A 205 14.17 1.38 11.45
C VAL A 205 14.63 -0.03 11.21
N GLU A 206 15.92 -0.23 10.99
CA GLU A 206 16.53 -1.53 10.76
C GLU A 206 17.43 -1.89 11.95
N LEU A 207 17.14 -2.99 12.62
CA LEU A 207 17.99 -3.58 13.65
C LEU A 207 18.85 -4.65 13.01
N ARG A 208 20.17 -4.56 13.14
CA ARG A 208 21.12 -5.44 12.43
C ARG A 208 22.16 -6.01 13.40
N PHE A 209 22.21 -7.34 13.55
CA PHE A 209 23.24 -8.02 14.32
C PHE A 209 24.58 -7.98 13.61
N GLY A 210 25.63 -7.47 14.25
CA GLY A 210 26.98 -7.64 13.71
C GLY A 210 27.47 -9.07 13.79
N PHE A 211 28.69 -9.31 13.30
CA PHE A 211 29.24 -10.66 13.23
C PHE A 211 29.27 -11.37 14.60
N PRO A 212 28.72 -12.59 14.71
CA PRO A 212 28.72 -13.35 15.96
C PRO A 212 30.15 -13.54 16.49
N ASP A 213 30.40 -13.33 17.78
CA ASP A 213 31.67 -13.76 18.39
C ASP A 213 31.74 -15.30 18.29
N PRO A 214 32.70 -15.90 17.55
CA PRO A 214 32.77 -17.34 17.35
C PRO A 214 32.90 -18.15 18.64
N PHE A 215 33.26 -17.48 19.74
CA PHE A 215 33.47 -18.09 21.05
C PHE A 215 32.33 -17.80 22.03
N GLY A 216 31.34 -16.97 21.67
CA GLY A 216 30.21 -16.61 22.53
C GLY A 216 30.60 -15.88 23.83
N VAL A 217 31.72 -15.13 23.82
CA VAL A 217 32.31 -14.51 25.02
C VAL A 217 32.11 -12.99 25.06
N ARG A 218 31.82 -12.33 23.92
CA ARG A 218 31.71 -10.86 23.82
C ARG A 218 30.34 -10.37 23.34
N ASP A 219 29.95 -9.19 23.81
CA ASP A 219 28.78 -8.45 23.34
C ASP A 219 28.88 -8.23 21.83
N THR A 220 27.87 -8.69 21.08
CA THR A 220 27.84 -8.56 19.61
C THR A 220 27.63 -7.09 19.25
N LYS A 221 28.69 -6.45 18.78
CA LYS A 221 28.63 -5.09 18.23
C LYS A 221 27.61 -5.05 17.09
N SER A 222 26.49 -4.38 17.31
CA SER A 222 25.33 -4.35 16.41
C SER A 222 25.02 -2.95 15.94
N TYR A 223 24.19 -2.83 14.91
CA TYR A 223 23.90 -1.57 14.26
C TYR A 223 22.40 -1.31 14.15
N ILE A 224 22.04 -0.03 14.20
CA ILE A 224 20.69 0.45 13.92
C ILE A 224 20.78 1.44 12.77
N HIS A 225 20.05 1.18 11.68
CA HIS A 225 19.94 2.12 10.57
C HIS A 225 18.55 2.74 10.56
N VAL A 226 18.47 4.04 10.29
CA VAL A 226 17.21 4.75 10.06
C VAL A 226 17.20 5.28 8.64
N ASN A 227 16.09 5.09 7.94
CA ASN A 227 15.90 5.49 6.56
C ASN A 227 14.52 6.13 6.37
N GLY A 228 14.42 7.25 5.64
CA GLY A 228 13.14 7.87 5.32
C GLY A 228 13.13 9.39 5.49
N VAL A 229 11.99 9.94 5.86
CA VAL A 229 11.80 11.39 5.97
C VAL A 229 11.75 11.81 7.43
N ASP A 230 12.56 12.80 7.80
CA ASP A 230 12.40 13.48 9.08
C ASP A 230 11.13 14.33 9.05
N SER A 231 10.07 13.81 9.66
CA SER A 231 8.79 14.47 9.82
C SER A 231 8.47 14.53 11.30
N ASP A 232 7.91 15.64 11.76
CA ASP A 232 7.62 15.90 13.19
C ASP A 232 8.82 15.88 14.15
N GLY A 233 10.05 15.91 13.61
CA GLY A 233 11.29 15.78 14.37
C GLY A 233 11.56 14.35 14.83
N ILE A 234 11.07 13.35 14.08
CA ILE A 234 11.17 11.93 14.43
C ILE A 234 12.62 11.45 14.55
N PHE A 235 13.55 12.03 13.79
CA PHE A 235 14.98 11.65 13.87
C PHE A 235 15.56 11.98 15.25
N GLU A 236 15.30 13.17 15.79
CA GLU A 236 15.78 13.55 17.13
C GLU A 236 15.08 12.74 18.24
N LYS A 237 13.80 12.40 18.06
CA LYS A 237 13.07 11.51 18.97
C LYS A 237 13.69 10.11 19.01
N LEU A 238 14.00 9.53 17.84
CA LEU A 238 14.66 8.24 17.73
C LEU A 238 16.08 8.28 18.32
N ARG A 239 16.85 9.34 18.06
CA ARG A 239 18.16 9.57 18.68
C ARG A 239 18.06 9.52 20.21
N SER A 240 17.13 10.28 20.78
CA SER A 240 16.88 10.30 22.22
C SER A 240 16.45 8.93 22.76
N PHE A 241 15.66 8.17 22.00
CA PHE A 241 15.25 6.82 22.38
C PHE A 241 16.42 5.83 22.37
N PHE A 242 17.25 5.81 21.33
CA PHE A 242 18.36 4.86 21.22
C PHE A 242 19.48 5.12 22.23
N GLN A 243 19.59 6.33 22.80
CA GLN A 243 20.44 6.58 23.96
C GLN A 243 20.07 5.70 25.17
N THR A 244 18.80 5.29 25.31
CA THR A 244 18.37 4.36 26.36
C THR A 244 18.90 2.93 26.16
N TRP A 245 19.38 2.62 24.95
CA TRP A 245 20.07 1.38 24.59
C TRP A 245 21.58 1.56 24.57
N GLU A 246 22.09 2.66 25.15
CA GLU A 246 23.50 3.04 25.12
C GLU A 246 24.05 3.11 23.69
N ALA A 247 23.18 3.37 22.70
CA ALA A 247 23.58 3.42 21.31
C ALA A 247 24.35 4.71 21.03
N LYS A 248 25.49 4.57 20.36
CA LYS A 248 26.34 5.68 19.92
C LYS A 248 26.02 6.00 18.46
N GLU A 249 25.66 7.23 18.18
CA GLU A 249 25.49 7.69 16.79
C GLU A 249 26.86 7.74 16.09
N GLU A 250 26.90 7.19 14.89
CA GLU A 250 28.06 7.19 14.00
C GLU A 250 27.76 8.06 12.78
N ASP A 251 28.81 8.56 12.11
CA ASP A 251 28.64 9.31 10.86
C ASP A 251 28.00 8.41 9.79
N ALA A 252 26.73 8.67 9.48
CA ALA A 252 26.00 7.96 8.45
C ALA A 252 26.53 8.34 7.06
N ASP A 253 26.83 7.36 6.21
CA ASP A 253 27.04 7.61 4.79
C ASP A 253 25.67 7.79 4.12
N PRO A 254 25.35 8.97 3.55
CA PRO A 254 24.05 9.25 2.94
C PRO A 254 23.68 8.31 1.78
N GLY A 255 24.68 7.61 1.22
CA GLY A 255 24.49 6.58 0.21
C GLY A 255 23.99 5.24 0.75
N TYR A 256 24.01 5.01 2.06
CA TYR A 256 23.66 3.75 2.73
C TYR A 256 22.49 3.90 3.70
N CYS A 257 22.47 4.96 4.51
CA CYS A 257 21.37 5.24 5.44
C CYS A 257 21.26 6.74 5.78
N ASP A 258 20.15 7.14 6.39
CA ASP A 258 19.95 8.52 6.88
C ASP A 258 20.53 8.74 8.28
N MET A 259 20.45 7.74 9.16
CA MET A 259 21.11 7.74 10.46
C MET A 259 21.69 6.34 10.75
N LYS A 260 22.82 6.31 11.46
CA LYS A 260 23.50 5.08 11.86
C LYS A 260 23.85 5.14 13.35
N PHE A 261 23.55 4.07 14.06
CA PHE A 261 23.93 3.91 15.46
C PHE A 261 24.63 2.57 15.66
N GLU A 262 25.64 2.58 16.52
CA GLU A 262 26.30 1.40 17.08
C GLU A 262 25.69 1.08 18.45
N THR A 263 25.41 -0.20 18.73
CA THR A 263 24.85 -0.63 20.03
C THR A 263 25.26 -2.06 20.39
N PHE A 264 25.22 -2.37 21.68
CA PHE A 264 25.39 -3.72 22.24
C PHE A 264 24.08 -4.26 22.85
N ALA A 265 22.95 -3.58 22.60
CA ALA A 265 21.65 -3.96 23.16
C ALA A 265 21.03 -5.21 22.50
N LEU A 266 21.45 -5.54 21.27
CA LEU A 266 21.04 -6.77 20.58
C LEU A 266 21.94 -7.92 21.04
N LYS A 267 21.32 -9.00 21.50
CA LYS A 267 21.97 -10.15 22.12
C LYS A 267 21.47 -11.45 21.53
N GLU A 268 22.37 -12.39 21.34
CA GLU A 268 22.10 -13.75 20.90
C GLU A 268 22.76 -14.77 21.83
N ARG A 269 22.27 -16.01 21.82
CA ARG A 269 22.89 -17.12 22.57
C ARG A 269 22.66 -18.47 21.91
N GLY A 270 23.58 -19.37 22.21
CA GLY A 270 23.54 -20.74 21.72
C GLY A 270 23.70 -20.83 20.21
N VAL A 271 23.63 -22.05 19.69
CA VAL A 271 23.81 -22.36 18.25
C VAL A 271 22.49 -22.43 17.47
N GLN A 272 21.37 -22.18 18.15
CA GLN A 272 20.01 -22.31 17.62
C GLN A 272 19.40 -20.95 17.24
N GLY A 273 20.19 -19.87 17.23
CA GLY A 273 19.73 -18.52 16.85
C GLY A 273 18.74 -17.89 17.83
N GLU A 274 18.79 -18.25 19.13
CA GLU A 274 17.98 -17.61 20.16
C GLU A 274 18.51 -16.20 20.45
N ASN A 275 17.66 -15.18 20.34
CA ASN A 275 18.08 -13.78 20.41
C ASN A 275 16.96 -12.87 20.93
N ASN A 276 17.29 -11.63 21.32
CA ASN A 276 16.34 -10.64 21.86
C ASN A 276 15.79 -9.64 20.82
N MET A 277 15.98 -9.88 19.51
CA MET A 277 15.57 -8.94 18.46
C MET A 277 14.06 -8.72 18.45
N GLY A 278 13.28 -9.77 18.72
CA GLY A 278 11.83 -9.66 18.89
C GLY A 278 11.43 -8.69 20.01
N GLN A 279 12.12 -8.75 21.15
CA GLN A 279 11.89 -7.84 22.28
C GLN A 279 12.26 -6.40 21.94
N LYS A 280 13.44 -6.22 21.36
CA LYS A 280 13.94 -4.90 20.97
C LYS A 280 13.07 -4.26 19.88
N SER A 281 12.54 -5.05 18.97
CA SER A 281 11.57 -4.60 17.98
C SER A 281 10.28 -4.09 18.63
N MET A 282 9.74 -4.82 19.61
CA MET A 282 8.53 -4.39 20.33
C MET A 282 8.75 -3.14 21.19
N GLU A 283 9.95 -2.91 21.73
CA GLU A 283 10.31 -1.66 22.40
C GLU A 283 10.28 -0.47 21.41
N VAL A 284 10.85 -0.62 20.21
CA VAL A 284 10.79 0.40 19.14
C VAL A 284 9.34 0.65 18.72
N VAL A 285 8.55 -0.40 18.51
CA VAL A 285 7.12 -0.28 18.17
C VAL A 285 6.36 0.47 19.25
N ALA A 286 6.55 0.12 20.53
CA ALA A 286 5.89 0.82 21.63
C ALA A 286 6.28 2.30 21.68
N PHE A 287 7.56 2.64 21.48
CA PHE A 287 8.01 4.03 21.39
C PHE A 287 7.35 4.77 20.22
N MET A 288 7.44 4.23 19.01
CA MET A 288 6.91 4.86 17.80
C MET A 288 5.40 5.05 17.85
N VAL A 289 4.65 4.01 18.24
CA VAL A 289 3.17 4.03 18.25
C VAL A 289 2.62 4.88 19.39
N LYS A 290 3.20 4.78 20.60
CA LYS A 290 2.63 5.40 21.80
C LYS A 290 3.19 6.78 22.09
N LYS A 291 4.48 7.01 21.85
CA LYS A 291 5.14 8.30 22.14
C LYS A 291 5.22 9.20 20.92
N CYS A 292 5.53 8.64 19.76
CA CYS A 292 5.67 9.43 18.54
C CYS A 292 4.36 9.55 17.74
N GLN A 293 3.38 8.69 18.01
CA GLN A 293 2.11 8.66 17.26
C GLN A 293 2.37 8.36 15.77
N TRP A 294 3.14 7.31 15.51
CA TRP A 294 3.38 6.74 14.17
C TRP A 294 2.81 5.33 14.12
N SER A 295 2.16 4.96 13.02
CA SER A 295 1.54 3.64 12.86
C SER A 295 2.57 2.63 12.35
N LEU A 296 2.60 1.43 12.93
CA LEU A 296 3.36 0.31 12.38
C LEU A 296 2.69 -0.16 11.07
N VAL A 297 3.42 -0.10 9.96
CA VAL A 297 2.95 -0.56 8.64
C VAL A 297 3.45 -1.97 8.35
N SER A 298 4.74 -2.21 8.57
CA SER A 298 5.34 -3.50 8.26
C SER A 298 6.44 -3.85 9.23
N ARG A 299 6.67 -5.15 9.35
CA ARG A 299 7.83 -5.73 10.02
C ARG A 299 8.27 -6.91 9.18
N SER A 300 9.56 -7.00 8.86
CA SER A 300 10.15 -8.18 8.24
C SER A 300 11.34 -8.66 9.06
N ASN A 301 11.55 -9.97 9.09
CA ASN A 301 12.74 -10.61 9.62
C ASN A 301 13.56 -11.15 8.44
N GLY A 302 14.87 -10.99 8.51
CA GLY A 302 15.74 -11.43 7.44
C GLY A 302 17.12 -11.80 7.95
N ASN A 303 17.86 -12.46 7.08
CA ASN A 303 19.30 -12.63 7.20
C ASN A 303 20.04 -11.61 6.32
N TYR A 304 21.33 -11.36 6.56
CA TYR A 304 22.14 -10.52 5.69
C TYR A 304 23.64 -10.84 5.83
N GLY A 305 24.48 -10.13 5.07
CA GLY A 305 25.93 -10.33 5.03
C GLY A 305 26.37 -11.38 4.02
N GLU A 306 27.68 -11.45 3.73
CA GLU A 306 28.26 -12.26 2.64
C GLU A 306 27.95 -13.77 2.73
N GLY A 307 27.67 -14.28 3.93
CA GLY A 307 27.26 -15.67 4.16
C GLY A 307 25.84 -15.84 4.72
N GLY A 308 25.02 -14.77 4.72
CA GLY A 308 23.66 -14.72 5.28
C GLY A 308 23.49 -15.31 6.68
N GLY A 309 24.55 -15.26 7.49
CA GLY A 309 24.53 -15.69 8.89
C GLY A 309 24.18 -14.57 9.86
N MET A 310 24.18 -13.31 9.42
CA MET A 310 23.79 -12.17 10.25
C MET A 310 22.28 -11.99 10.20
N ARG A 311 21.69 -11.51 11.29
CA ARG A 311 20.23 -11.37 11.44
C ARG A 311 19.82 -9.91 11.45
N GLU A 312 18.70 -9.60 10.81
CA GLU A 312 18.13 -8.26 10.81
C GLU A 312 16.60 -8.27 10.98
N GLN A 313 16.10 -7.13 11.45
CA GLN A 313 14.69 -6.83 11.50
C GLN A 313 14.45 -5.43 10.95
N GLN A 314 13.56 -5.31 9.96
CA GLN A 314 13.13 -4.00 9.46
C GLN A 314 11.73 -3.69 10.00
N LEU A 315 11.55 -2.46 10.46
CA LEU A 315 10.29 -1.93 10.97
C LEU A 315 9.94 -0.67 10.18
N VAL A 316 8.82 -0.71 9.45
CA VAL A 316 8.34 0.45 8.68
C VAL A 316 7.20 1.10 9.42
N PHE A 317 7.34 2.39 9.68
CA PHE A 317 6.36 3.22 10.33
C PHE A 317 5.87 4.30 9.37
N ARG A 318 4.60 4.65 9.51
CA ARG A 318 3.94 5.69 8.73
C ARG A 318 3.29 6.70 9.64
N LYS A 319 3.49 7.98 9.34
CA LYS A 319 2.80 9.05 10.07
C LYS A 319 1.39 9.20 9.50
N ASP A 320 0.48 8.42 10.04
CA ASP A 320 -0.94 8.53 9.74
C ASP A 320 -1.61 9.39 10.79
N GLU A 321 -1.74 10.70 10.56
CA GLU A 321 -2.46 11.59 11.49
C GLU A 321 -3.92 11.20 11.74
N PHE A 322 -4.42 10.19 11.01
CA PHE A 322 -5.80 9.76 10.90
C PHE A 322 -6.11 8.42 11.59
N ILE A 323 -5.10 7.64 11.99
CA ILE A 323 -5.29 6.31 12.62
C ILE A 323 -5.27 6.42 14.14
N GLN A 324 -5.98 5.53 14.83
CA GLN A 324 -5.88 5.35 16.29
C GLN A 324 -4.43 5.04 16.70
N HIS A 325 -3.74 6.06 17.18
CA HIS A 325 -2.42 5.95 17.77
C HIS A 325 -2.49 5.36 19.18
N GLY A 326 -1.35 4.89 19.68
CA GLY A 326 -1.25 4.35 21.03
C GLY A 326 -1.79 2.94 21.21
N SER A 327 -2.14 2.25 20.12
CA SER A 327 -2.60 0.86 20.15
C SER A 327 -1.56 -0.06 20.81
N ASP A 328 -2.03 -1.06 21.54
CA ASP A 328 -1.18 -2.11 22.09
C ASP A 328 -0.86 -3.14 21.01
N HIS A 329 0.38 -3.62 21.00
CA HIS A 329 0.86 -4.62 20.06
C HIS A 329 1.53 -5.78 20.81
N VAL A 330 1.26 -7.00 20.38
CA VAL A 330 1.97 -8.20 20.84
C VAL A 330 2.51 -8.96 19.63
N MET A 331 3.68 -9.57 19.79
CA MET A 331 4.29 -10.43 18.80
C MET A 331 4.35 -11.85 19.34
N ILE A 332 3.93 -12.80 18.51
CA ILE A 332 4.11 -14.24 18.73
C ILE A 332 4.98 -14.78 17.61
N GLU A 333 6.02 -15.50 17.99
CA GLU A 333 6.96 -16.14 17.07
C GLU A 333 6.86 -17.65 17.20
N PHE A 334 6.52 -18.32 16.09
CA PHE A 334 6.58 -19.76 15.97
C PHE A 334 7.95 -20.17 15.47
N ARG A 335 8.62 -21.04 16.23
CA ARG A 335 9.94 -21.58 15.86
C ARG A 335 9.83 -23.09 15.70
N THR A 336 10.04 -23.59 14.49
CA THR A 336 9.88 -25.03 14.20
C THR A 336 10.88 -25.93 14.92
N LEU A 337 11.87 -25.34 15.61
CA LEU A 337 12.70 -25.98 16.64
C LEU A 337 11.93 -26.47 17.88
N GLY A 338 10.62 -26.21 17.96
CA GLY A 338 9.75 -26.69 19.02
C GLY A 338 9.43 -25.64 20.07
N TYR A 339 9.45 -24.36 19.69
CA TYR A 339 9.18 -23.26 20.63
C TYR A 339 8.17 -22.25 20.09
N VAL A 340 7.44 -21.63 21.01
CA VAL A 340 6.67 -20.40 20.78
C VAL A 340 7.21 -19.33 21.71
N GLU A 341 7.53 -18.16 21.16
CA GLU A 341 8.07 -17.01 21.89
C GLU A 341 7.10 -15.83 21.80
N ILE A 342 6.81 -15.17 22.91
CA ILE A 342 5.81 -14.10 22.98
C ILE A 342 6.45 -12.86 23.59
N THR A 343 6.28 -11.72 22.92
CA THR A 343 6.83 -10.45 23.37
C THR A 343 5.86 -9.28 23.17
N GLY A 344 6.00 -8.21 23.97
CA GLY A 344 5.12 -7.04 23.96
C GLY A 344 4.01 -7.12 25.03
N LEU A 345 4.09 -8.07 25.97
CA LEU A 345 3.02 -8.33 26.94
C LEU A 345 2.95 -7.31 28.09
N LYS A 346 3.93 -6.41 28.22
CA LYS A 346 3.90 -5.33 29.21
C LYS A 346 2.65 -4.44 29.07
N ASP A 347 2.16 -4.31 27.84
CA ASP A 347 0.98 -3.53 27.50
C ASP A 347 -0.28 -4.42 27.33
N ALA A 348 -0.15 -5.71 27.59
CA ALA A 348 -1.19 -6.74 27.44
C ALA A 348 -1.17 -7.71 28.63
N GLU A 349 -0.99 -7.19 29.84
CA GLU A 349 -0.93 -8.00 31.06
C GLU A 349 -2.21 -8.83 31.27
N ASP A 350 -3.36 -8.30 30.83
CA ASP A 350 -4.65 -9.00 30.79
C ASP A 350 -4.63 -10.26 29.91
N LEU A 351 -3.79 -10.28 28.86
CA LEU A 351 -3.73 -11.38 27.90
C LEU A 351 -2.88 -12.56 28.40
N LYS A 352 -1.93 -12.33 29.31
CA LYS A 352 -1.01 -13.36 29.83
C LYS A 352 -1.69 -14.63 30.36
N PRO A 353 -2.68 -14.56 31.26
CA PRO A 353 -3.34 -15.78 31.75
C PRO A 353 -4.07 -16.55 30.65
N HIS A 354 -4.69 -15.84 29.69
CA HIS A 354 -5.40 -16.45 28.58
C HIS A 354 -4.45 -17.17 27.61
N LEU A 355 -3.29 -16.58 27.30
CA LEU A 355 -2.25 -17.24 26.50
C LEU A 355 -1.71 -18.49 27.18
N ALA A 356 -1.50 -18.45 28.50
CA ALA A 356 -1.09 -19.63 29.25
C ALA A 356 -2.11 -20.76 29.14
N GLU A 357 -3.39 -20.46 29.36
CA GLU A 357 -4.47 -21.43 29.20
C GLU A 357 -4.53 -22.01 27.78
N HIS A 358 -4.39 -21.16 26.74
CA HIS A 358 -4.44 -21.58 25.34
C HIS A 358 -3.32 -22.56 24.96
N PHE A 359 -2.08 -22.27 25.38
CA PHE A 359 -0.94 -23.13 25.08
C PHE A 359 -0.92 -24.39 25.95
N GLU A 360 -1.25 -24.30 27.23
CA GLU A 360 -1.31 -25.47 28.12
C GLU A 360 -2.37 -26.49 27.69
N LYS A 361 -3.53 -26.03 27.19
CA LYS A 361 -4.56 -26.91 26.58
C LYS A 361 -4.07 -27.66 25.34
N GLN A 362 -3.01 -27.18 24.69
CA GLN A 362 -2.38 -27.82 23.54
C GLN A 362 -1.14 -28.63 23.94
N GLU A 363 -0.99 -28.95 25.22
CA GLU A 363 0.16 -29.68 25.79
C GLU A 363 1.49 -28.94 25.60
N CYS A 364 1.46 -27.63 25.36
CA CYS A 364 2.67 -26.81 25.37
C CYS A 364 3.05 -26.49 26.80
N HIS A 365 4.32 -26.66 27.14
CA HIS A 365 4.83 -26.45 28.48
C HIS A 365 5.59 -25.13 28.56
N LYS A 366 5.26 -24.31 29.56
CA LYS A 366 5.99 -23.06 29.82
C LYS A 366 7.46 -23.37 30.07
N TYR A 367 8.32 -22.71 29.31
CA TYR A 367 9.77 -22.85 29.42
C TYR A 367 10.31 -21.93 30.52
N SER A 368 11.02 -22.51 31.50
CA SER A 368 11.60 -21.81 32.66
C SER A 368 13.12 -21.85 32.71
N ASP A 369 13.76 -22.69 31.92
CA ASP A 369 15.17 -23.05 32.08
C ASP A 369 16.07 -22.13 31.25
N TYR A 370 16.15 -20.87 31.65
CA TYR A 370 16.97 -19.85 30.98
C TYR A 370 18.39 -19.84 31.56
N PRO A 371 19.44 -19.83 30.72
CA PRO A 371 20.81 -19.84 31.21
C PRO A 371 21.19 -18.54 31.95
N ASN A 372 20.76 -17.36 31.47
CA ASN A 372 21.07 -16.05 32.08
C ASN A 372 19.84 -15.12 32.11
N GLU A 373 19.45 -14.56 30.96
CA GLU A 373 18.35 -13.59 30.83
C GLU A 373 17.23 -14.10 29.90
N LYS A 374 16.04 -13.51 29.98
CA LYS A 374 14.94 -13.82 29.06
C LYS A 374 15.03 -12.93 27.82
N PHE A 375 14.78 -13.50 26.65
CA PHE A 375 14.76 -12.79 25.36
C PHE A 375 13.33 -12.57 24.82
N CYS A 376 12.33 -13.01 25.59
CA CYS A 376 10.90 -12.82 25.34
C CYS A 376 10.15 -12.79 26.68
N ASP A 377 8.90 -12.31 26.68
CA ASP A 377 8.10 -12.21 27.91
C ASP A 377 7.62 -13.59 28.39
N LEU A 378 7.20 -14.44 27.45
CA LEU A 378 6.82 -15.84 27.67
C LEU A 378 7.40 -16.73 26.58
N LYS A 379 7.82 -17.93 26.97
CA LYS A 379 8.29 -18.98 26.06
C LYS A 379 7.61 -20.29 26.39
N TYR A 380 7.18 -21.03 25.37
CA TYR A 380 6.58 -22.35 25.49
C TYR A 380 7.35 -23.35 24.65
N LYS A 381 7.55 -24.56 25.19
CA LYS A 381 8.01 -25.73 24.45
C LYS A 381 6.79 -26.49 23.96
N VAL A 382 6.71 -26.76 22.67
CA VAL A 382 5.56 -27.46 22.05
C VAL A 382 5.79 -28.97 22.04
N PRO A 383 4.73 -29.80 22.00
CA PRO A 383 4.86 -31.25 21.89
C PRO A 383 5.44 -31.69 20.53
N SER A 384 5.95 -32.92 20.46
CA SER A 384 6.45 -33.48 19.21
C SER A 384 5.34 -33.59 18.16
N GLY A 385 5.62 -33.22 16.91
CA GLY A 385 4.63 -33.21 15.83
C GLY A 385 3.64 -32.04 15.85
N TRP A 386 3.78 -31.09 16.79
CA TRP A 386 2.93 -29.89 16.83
C TRP A 386 3.10 -29.03 15.57
N PHE A 387 4.35 -28.87 15.14
CA PHE A 387 4.71 -28.38 13.81
C PHE A 387 4.80 -29.56 12.84
N TYR A 388 4.03 -29.48 11.75
CA TYR A 388 4.15 -30.38 10.61
C TYR A 388 5.12 -29.76 9.61
N LEU A 389 6.13 -30.53 9.19
CA LEU A 389 7.11 -30.16 8.19
C LEU A 389 7.39 -31.37 7.29
N GLU A 390 7.06 -31.27 6.01
CA GLU A 390 7.37 -32.27 4.99
C GLU A 390 7.81 -31.55 3.71
N GLY A 391 9.12 -31.55 3.44
CA GLY A 391 9.73 -30.72 2.41
C GLY A 391 9.39 -29.24 2.60
N PHE A 392 8.75 -28.64 1.59
CA PHE A 392 8.31 -27.24 1.61
C PHE A 392 6.89 -27.03 2.19
N THR A 393 6.23 -28.10 2.64
CA THR A 393 4.88 -28.07 3.19
C THR A 393 4.92 -27.94 4.71
N THR A 394 4.14 -27.01 5.27
CA THR A 394 4.13 -26.72 6.72
C THR A 394 2.72 -26.41 7.21
N ASN A 395 2.43 -26.63 8.50
CA ASN A 395 1.17 -26.19 9.13
C ASN A 395 1.26 -24.81 9.83
N LEU A 396 2.30 -24.02 9.57
CA LEU A 396 2.49 -22.72 10.24
C LEU A 396 1.35 -21.73 9.95
N GLY A 397 0.83 -21.72 8.73
CA GLY A 397 -0.36 -20.94 8.38
C GLY A 397 -1.58 -21.33 9.22
N LYS A 398 -1.83 -22.64 9.41
CA LYS A 398 -2.92 -23.13 10.26
C LYS A 398 -2.74 -22.73 11.72
N ARG A 399 -1.52 -22.87 12.27
CA ARG A 399 -1.20 -22.42 13.64
C ARG A 399 -1.39 -20.91 13.81
N THR A 400 -1.10 -20.14 12.78
CA THR A 400 -1.31 -18.68 12.76
C THR A 400 -2.80 -18.33 12.79
N MET A 401 -3.62 -19.01 11.98
CA MET A 401 -5.07 -18.80 11.93
C MET A 401 -5.77 -19.26 13.21
N ASP A 402 -5.40 -20.42 13.77
CA ASP A 402 -5.93 -20.92 15.05
C ASP A 402 -5.63 -19.94 16.20
N LEU A 403 -4.40 -19.39 16.25
CA LEU A 403 -4.03 -18.39 17.24
C LEU A 403 -4.79 -17.08 17.02
N ALA A 404 -4.99 -16.67 15.76
CA ALA A 404 -5.73 -15.46 15.43
C ALA A 404 -7.20 -15.53 15.86
N ASP A 405 -7.87 -16.66 15.63
CA ASP A 405 -9.24 -16.90 16.10
C ASP A 405 -9.33 -16.86 17.64
N PHE A 406 -8.35 -17.43 18.34
CA PHE A 406 -8.29 -17.34 19.80
C PHE A 406 -8.09 -15.90 20.30
N LEU A 407 -7.16 -15.16 19.69
CA LEU A 407 -6.88 -13.78 20.08
C LEU A 407 -8.03 -12.84 19.70
N ALA A 408 -8.79 -13.16 18.65
CA ALA A 408 -9.97 -12.42 18.25
C ALA A 408 -11.01 -12.34 19.38
N SER A 409 -11.24 -13.43 20.12
CA SER A 409 -12.18 -13.45 21.25
C SER A 409 -11.73 -12.59 22.45
N HIS A 410 -10.49 -12.10 22.43
CA HIS A 410 -9.90 -11.23 23.45
C HIS A 410 -9.67 -9.80 22.90
N GLY A 411 -10.23 -9.47 21.73
CA GLY A 411 -10.16 -8.13 21.14
C GLY A 411 -8.83 -7.80 20.43
N TRP A 412 -8.05 -8.82 20.06
CA TRP A 412 -6.78 -8.68 19.37
C TRP A 412 -6.90 -9.09 17.91
N ALA A 413 -6.58 -8.18 16.99
CA ALA A 413 -6.68 -8.40 15.56
C ALA A 413 -5.30 -8.72 14.97
N LEU A 414 -5.22 -9.73 14.09
CA LEU A 414 -4.00 -10.01 13.33
C LEU A 414 -3.65 -8.80 12.45
N ALA A 415 -2.42 -8.31 12.58
CA ALA A 415 -1.93 -7.15 11.84
C ALA A 415 -0.86 -7.52 10.81
N LEU A 416 0.12 -8.35 11.18
CA LEU A 416 1.27 -8.73 10.34
C LEU A 416 1.59 -10.22 10.53
N SER A 417 2.18 -10.87 9.51
CA SER A 417 2.47 -12.32 9.51
C SER A 417 3.66 -12.64 8.60
N ASN A 418 4.87 -12.68 9.14
CA ASN A 418 6.10 -12.77 8.34
C ASN A 418 6.82 -14.09 8.62
N GLY A 419 6.96 -14.90 7.57
CA GLY A 419 7.74 -16.14 7.60
C GLY A 419 9.16 -15.87 7.14
N SER A 420 10.13 -16.55 7.76
CA SER A 420 11.51 -16.60 7.29
C SER A 420 12.14 -17.95 7.57
N ASN A 421 13.27 -18.22 6.91
CA ASN A 421 14.07 -19.42 7.12
C ASN A 421 15.35 -19.08 7.90
N LEU A 422 15.50 -19.71 9.07
CA LEU A 422 16.70 -19.56 9.92
C LEU A 422 17.87 -20.38 9.39
N SER A 423 17.56 -21.58 8.91
CA SER A 423 18.47 -22.49 8.23
C SER A 423 17.65 -23.48 7.42
N VAL A 424 18.33 -24.36 6.68
CA VAL A 424 17.66 -25.51 6.06
C VAL A 424 16.83 -26.27 7.11
N ASN A 425 15.54 -26.47 6.82
CA ASN A 425 14.55 -27.14 7.67
C ASN A 425 14.18 -26.45 9.00
N ILE A 426 14.65 -25.23 9.27
CA ILE A 426 14.23 -24.44 10.43
C ILE A 426 13.55 -23.16 9.96
N LYS A 427 12.27 -23.05 10.27
CA LYS A 427 11.45 -21.88 9.97
C LYS A 427 11.15 -21.07 11.22
N GLU A 428 11.06 -19.77 11.04
CA GLU A 428 10.58 -18.80 12.01
C GLU A 428 9.38 -18.07 11.40
N HIS A 429 8.30 -17.91 12.16
CA HIS A 429 7.11 -17.22 11.70
C HIS A 429 6.65 -16.23 12.76
N GLN A 430 6.87 -14.95 12.50
CA GLN A 430 6.54 -13.84 13.39
C GLN A 430 5.19 -13.24 13.04
N VAL A 431 4.25 -13.30 13.97
CA VAL A 431 2.88 -12.78 13.81
C VAL A 431 2.65 -11.65 14.81
N THR A 432 2.18 -10.49 14.33
CA THR A 432 1.81 -9.35 15.19
C THR A 432 0.31 -9.26 15.32
N PHE A 433 -0.15 -9.02 16.54
CA PHE A 433 -1.52 -8.67 16.84
C PHE A 433 -1.57 -7.26 17.42
N THR A 434 -2.63 -6.54 17.07
CA THR A 434 -2.91 -5.20 17.56
C THR A 434 -4.25 -5.21 18.29
N ARG A 435 -4.34 -4.58 19.46
CA ARG A 435 -5.61 -4.49 20.20
C ARG A 435 -6.60 -3.65 19.38
N ASN A 436 -7.62 -4.29 18.82
CA ASN A 436 -8.67 -3.66 18.04
C ASN A 436 -9.91 -4.58 18.02
N PRO A 437 -10.81 -4.45 19.00
CA PRO A 437 -11.96 -5.35 19.14
C PRO A 437 -12.89 -5.38 17.92
N GLU A 438 -13.04 -4.25 17.23
CA GLU A 438 -13.88 -4.15 16.03
C GLU A 438 -13.32 -5.04 14.91
N LYS A 439 -12.04 -4.88 14.57
CA LYS A 439 -11.36 -5.69 13.54
C LYS A 439 -11.11 -7.14 13.95
N ALA A 440 -11.02 -7.40 15.25
CA ALA A 440 -10.75 -8.73 15.80
C ALA A 440 -11.89 -9.71 15.47
N SER A 441 -13.14 -9.26 15.54
CA SER A 441 -14.32 -10.11 15.32
C SER A 441 -14.53 -10.59 13.88
N ALA A 442 -13.81 -9.99 12.93
CA ALA A 442 -13.98 -10.26 11.51
C ALA A 442 -13.25 -11.55 11.07
N PRO A 443 -13.91 -12.47 10.33
CA PRO A 443 -13.29 -13.68 9.83
C PRO A 443 -12.03 -13.41 8.99
N LEU A 444 -11.03 -14.27 9.14
CA LEU A 444 -9.80 -14.22 8.37
C LEU A 444 -9.73 -15.36 7.35
N LEU A 445 -9.05 -15.12 6.24
CA LEU A 445 -8.74 -16.14 5.23
C LEU A 445 -7.28 -16.00 4.81
N MET A 446 -6.50 -17.06 4.92
CA MET A 446 -5.13 -17.11 4.42
C MET A 446 -5.07 -17.92 3.12
N ILE A 447 -4.33 -17.40 2.15
CA ILE A 447 -4.04 -18.07 0.88
C ILE A 447 -2.53 -18.05 0.67
N GLU A 448 -1.95 -19.20 0.33
CA GLU A 448 -0.53 -19.34 0.06
C GLU A 448 -0.31 -19.89 -1.35
N LEU A 449 0.39 -19.13 -2.20
CA LEU A 449 0.83 -19.57 -3.51
C LEU A 449 2.28 -20.00 -3.44
N ARG A 450 2.62 -21.19 -3.95
CA ARG A 450 3.98 -21.75 -3.84
C ARG A 450 4.49 -22.35 -5.14
N THR A 451 5.81 -22.26 -5.37
CA THR A 451 6.53 -23.12 -6.32
C THR A 451 7.35 -24.17 -5.55
N ILE A 452 7.02 -25.45 -5.73
CA ILE A 452 7.61 -26.58 -5.03
C ILE A 452 8.64 -27.26 -5.96
N PRO A 453 9.95 -27.18 -5.69
CA PRO A 453 10.97 -27.88 -6.47
C PRO A 453 10.77 -29.39 -6.57
N LEU A 454 11.07 -29.96 -7.74
CA LEU A 454 11.00 -31.40 -8.04
C LEU A 454 12.33 -31.98 -8.55
N SER A 455 13.15 -31.14 -9.19
CA SER A 455 14.44 -31.51 -9.78
C SER A 455 15.28 -30.26 -9.94
N HIS A 456 16.60 -30.41 -9.97
CA HIS A 456 17.57 -29.32 -10.00
C HIS A 456 18.29 -29.23 -11.34
N SER A 457 18.38 -30.35 -12.06
CA SER A 457 19.04 -30.44 -13.35
C SER A 457 18.31 -31.43 -14.26
N PRO A 458 17.46 -30.95 -15.19
CA PRO A 458 17.00 -29.57 -15.30
C PRO A 458 16.11 -29.18 -14.11
N PRO A 459 16.02 -27.88 -13.77
CA PRO A 459 15.11 -27.41 -12.76
C PRO A 459 13.66 -27.69 -13.13
N LYS A 460 12.90 -28.23 -12.18
CA LYS A 460 11.46 -28.47 -12.31
C LYS A 460 10.77 -28.11 -11.02
N TRP A 461 9.53 -27.65 -11.12
CA TRP A 461 8.68 -27.36 -9.97
C TRP A 461 7.21 -27.71 -10.23
N HIS A 462 6.45 -27.79 -9.17
CA HIS A 462 4.99 -27.75 -9.19
C HIS A 462 4.48 -26.48 -8.54
N SER A 463 3.41 -25.93 -9.08
CA SER A 463 2.72 -24.81 -8.45
C SER A 463 1.67 -25.35 -7.51
N ALA A 464 1.54 -24.73 -6.34
CA ALA A 464 0.53 -25.09 -5.35
C ALA A 464 -0.20 -23.84 -4.84
N CYS A 465 -1.47 -24.03 -4.47
CA CYS A 465 -2.28 -23.04 -3.78
C CYS A 465 -2.90 -23.69 -2.54
N GLN A 466 -2.68 -23.10 -1.37
CA GLN A 466 -3.27 -23.53 -0.10
C GLN A 466 -4.25 -22.48 0.39
N ILE A 467 -5.38 -22.93 0.94
CA ILE A 467 -6.40 -22.06 1.55
C ILE A 467 -6.58 -22.51 2.99
N ILE A 468 -6.58 -21.55 3.91
CA ILE A 468 -6.67 -21.77 5.35
C ILE A 468 -7.63 -20.74 5.95
N GLY A 469 -8.58 -21.18 6.78
CA GLY A 469 -9.62 -20.34 7.38
C GLY A 469 -11.02 -20.70 6.89
N PRO A 470 -12.08 -20.21 7.56
CA PRO A 470 -13.47 -20.61 7.31
C PRO A 470 -13.99 -20.23 5.92
N ASP A 471 -14.95 -21.02 5.40
CA ASP A 471 -15.72 -20.70 4.19
C ASP A 471 -16.76 -19.59 4.47
N THR A 472 -16.25 -18.40 4.76
CA THR A 472 -17.07 -17.21 4.93
C THR A 472 -17.57 -16.75 3.56
N ASN A 473 -18.83 -16.29 3.49
CA ASN A 473 -19.48 -15.79 2.26
C ASN A 473 -19.36 -16.68 1.00
N GLY A 474 -19.14 -17.99 1.16
CA GLY A 474 -18.98 -18.94 0.07
C GLY A 474 -17.66 -18.78 -0.71
N VAL A 475 -16.65 -18.13 -0.12
CA VAL A 475 -15.36 -17.82 -0.74
C VAL A 475 -14.66 -19.04 -1.33
N TYR A 476 -14.84 -20.24 -0.75
CA TYR A 476 -14.25 -21.46 -1.31
C TYR A 476 -14.73 -21.75 -2.73
N GLY A 477 -16.03 -21.54 -3.00
CA GLY A 477 -16.58 -21.72 -4.34
C GLY A 477 -16.04 -20.71 -5.35
N HIS A 478 -15.76 -19.48 -4.92
CA HIS A 478 -15.15 -18.45 -5.76
C HIS A 478 -13.68 -18.78 -6.08
N LEU A 479 -12.91 -19.21 -5.07
CA LEU A 479 -11.51 -19.59 -5.23
C LEU A 479 -11.34 -20.86 -6.06
N ASP A 480 -12.18 -21.88 -5.88
CA ASP A 480 -12.17 -23.09 -6.73
C ASP A 480 -12.36 -22.74 -8.21
N ARG A 481 -13.35 -21.89 -8.52
CA ARG A 481 -13.57 -21.40 -9.89
C ARG A 481 -12.39 -20.61 -10.42
N PHE A 482 -11.82 -19.70 -9.62
CA PHE A 482 -10.66 -18.91 -9.99
C PHE A 482 -9.45 -19.80 -10.33
N ILE A 483 -9.10 -20.72 -9.42
CA ILE A 483 -7.93 -21.59 -9.54
C ILE A 483 -8.08 -22.54 -10.74
N ARG A 484 -9.26 -23.15 -10.93
CA ARG A 484 -9.50 -24.03 -12.08
C ARG A 484 -9.47 -23.29 -13.41
N LYS A 485 -10.13 -22.14 -13.48
CA LYS A 485 -10.28 -21.37 -14.72
C LYS A 485 -8.99 -20.68 -15.13
N TYR A 486 -8.40 -19.90 -14.22
CA TYR A 486 -7.30 -19.01 -14.56
C TYR A 486 -5.92 -19.64 -14.29
N MET A 487 -5.82 -20.55 -13.32
CA MET A 487 -4.53 -21.17 -12.95
C MET A 487 -4.37 -22.63 -13.41
N GLY A 488 -5.39 -23.18 -14.10
CA GLY A 488 -5.42 -24.57 -14.54
C GLY A 488 -5.34 -25.58 -13.39
N GLY A 489 -5.77 -25.19 -12.18
CA GLY A 489 -5.55 -25.98 -10.98
C GLY A 489 -6.57 -27.10 -10.74
N ARG A 490 -6.18 -28.05 -9.90
CA ARG A 490 -6.99 -29.20 -9.46
C ARG A 490 -6.83 -29.38 -7.95
N GLU A 491 -7.95 -29.45 -7.25
CA GLU A 491 -7.97 -29.74 -5.82
C GLU A 491 -7.41 -31.14 -5.54
N ASP A 492 -6.49 -31.23 -4.58
CA ASP A 492 -6.01 -32.49 -4.00
C ASP A 492 -6.72 -32.74 -2.67
N ARG A 493 -7.07 -34.01 -2.39
CA ARG A 493 -7.72 -34.42 -1.14
C ARG A 493 -6.77 -34.47 0.05
N GLN A 494 -5.47 -34.21 -0.15
CA GLN A 494 -4.43 -34.28 0.90
C GLN A 494 -4.41 -33.12 1.91
N GLY A 495 -5.22 -32.07 1.73
CA GLY A 495 -5.09 -30.82 2.51
C GLY A 495 -5.29 -30.93 4.03
N GLY A 496 -6.03 -31.91 4.54
CA GLY A 496 -6.65 -31.84 5.88
C GLY A 496 -5.72 -31.67 7.10
N SER A 497 -4.44 -32.02 7.03
CA SER A 497 -3.52 -31.92 8.18
C SER A 497 -2.80 -30.56 8.33
N TYR A 498 -2.69 -29.77 7.25
CA TYR A 498 -1.92 -28.51 7.27
C TYR A 498 -2.61 -27.32 6.59
N CYS A 499 -3.68 -27.55 5.82
CA CYS A 499 -4.55 -26.51 5.25
C CYS A 499 -6.01 -27.00 5.20
N ASP A 500 -6.94 -26.16 4.72
CA ASP A 500 -8.34 -26.55 4.55
C ASP A 500 -8.64 -26.96 3.10
N LYS A 501 -7.97 -26.33 2.13
CA LYS A 501 -7.97 -26.73 0.72
C LYS A 501 -6.57 -26.68 0.14
N PHE A 502 -6.23 -27.68 -0.67
CA PHE A 502 -4.97 -27.74 -1.41
C PHE A 502 -5.24 -27.90 -2.90
N TYR A 503 -4.55 -27.15 -3.73
CA TYR A 503 -4.61 -27.27 -5.17
C TYR A 503 -3.21 -27.42 -5.74
N THR A 504 -3.07 -28.34 -6.69
CA THR A 504 -1.95 -28.31 -7.64
C THR A 504 -2.36 -27.44 -8.82
N CYS A 505 -1.46 -26.59 -9.33
CA CYS A 505 -1.73 -25.70 -10.45
C CYS A 505 -0.60 -25.68 -11.47
N HIS A 506 -0.86 -25.03 -12.62
CA HIS A 506 0.05 -25.01 -13.77
C HIS A 506 0.23 -23.59 -14.32
N ALA A 507 0.25 -22.59 -13.42
CA ALA A 507 0.27 -21.18 -13.78
C ALA A 507 1.61 -20.49 -13.55
N PHE A 508 2.41 -20.94 -12.58
CA PHE A 508 3.60 -20.19 -12.17
C PHE A 508 4.84 -20.55 -12.97
N ARG A 509 5.46 -19.53 -13.55
CA ARG A 509 6.71 -19.62 -14.29
C ARG A 509 7.83 -18.94 -13.51
N LEU A 510 9.01 -19.54 -13.61
CA LEU A 510 10.25 -19.02 -13.05
C LEU A 510 11.24 -18.78 -14.20
N LYS A 511 12.13 -17.83 -13.99
CA LYS A 511 13.20 -17.53 -14.95
C LYS A 511 14.18 -18.71 -15.08
N PRO A 512 14.62 -19.05 -16.31
CA PRO A 512 15.78 -19.92 -16.50
C PRO A 512 17.04 -19.31 -15.88
N ALA A 513 17.90 -20.11 -15.25
CA ALA A 513 19.18 -19.60 -14.73
C ALA A 513 20.39 -20.42 -15.20
N SER A 514 21.51 -19.73 -15.38
CA SER A 514 22.80 -20.26 -15.79
C SER A 514 23.35 -21.26 -14.77
N ALA A 515 24.33 -22.08 -15.18
CA ALA A 515 25.03 -22.96 -14.25
C ALA A 515 25.71 -22.17 -13.12
N GLU A 516 26.16 -20.94 -13.41
CA GLU A 516 26.74 -20.04 -12.43
C GLU A 516 25.68 -19.50 -11.46
N GLU A 517 24.55 -18.99 -11.96
CA GLU A 517 23.39 -18.59 -11.13
C GLU A 517 22.92 -19.75 -10.25
N LEU A 518 22.79 -20.96 -10.83
CA LEU A 518 22.51 -22.19 -10.10
C LEU A 518 23.55 -22.44 -9.01
N SER A 519 24.84 -22.43 -9.34
CA SER A 519 25.92 -22.71 -8.38
C SER A 519 25.95 -21.73 -7.20
N MET A 520 25.45 -20.52 -7.42
CA MET A 520 25.35 -19.44 -6.46
C MET A 520 23.97 -19.39 -5.77
N GLY A 521 23.07 -20.36 -6.02
CA GLY A 521 21.72 -20.43 -5.45
C GLY A 521 20.78 -19.31 -5.90
N ARG A 522 21.04 -18.72 -7.07
CA ARG A 522 20.36 -17.53 -7.63
C ARG A 522 19.19 -17.85 -8.53
N MET A 523 18.88 -19.13 -8.69
CA MET A 523 17.70 -19.52 -9.43
C MET A 523 16.46 -18.99 -8.71
N ASN A 524 15.62 -18.30 -9.48
CA ASN A 524 14.21 -17.99 -9.19
C ASN A 524 13.91 -16.64 -8.53
N GLY A 525 14.77 -15.63 -8.65
CA GLY A 525 14.39 -14.27 -8.24
C GLY A 525 13.31 -13.63 -9.12
N GLU A 526 13.32 -13.86 -10.45
CA GLU A 526 12.22 -13.43 -11.34
C GLU A 526 11.18 -14.55 -11.47
N SER A 527 9.92 -14.22 -11.21
CA SER A 527 8.77 -15.10 -11.39
C SER A 527 7.53 -14.32 -11.79
N ASP A 528 6.51 -15.01 -12.28
CA ASP A 528 5.18 -14.41 -12.46
C ASP A 528 4.27 -14.61 -11.24
N LEU A 529 4.81 -15.16 -10.14
CA LEU A 529 4.06 -15.40 -8.91
C LEU A 529 3.46 -14.11 -8.35
N GLY A 530 4.21 -13.01 -8.40
CA GLY A 530 3.75 -11.68 -8.02
C GLY A 530 2.57 -11.18 -8.86
N ARG A 531 2.54 -11.48 -10.18
CA ARG A 531 1.43 -11.08 -11.07
C ARG A 531 0.14 -11.76 -10.67
N TRP A 532 0.19 -13.07 -10.49
CA TRP A 532 -0.95 -13.88 -10.06
C TRP A 532 -1.42 -13.48 -8.67
N THR A 533 -0.48 -13.20 -7.75
CA THR A 533 -0.79 -12.69 -6.41
C THR A 533 -1.59 -11.40 -6.48
N MET A 534 -1.14 -10.39 -7.23
CA MET A 534 -1.85 -9.12 -7.33
C MET A 534 -3.24 -9.26 -7.94
N ARG A 535 -3.42 -10.08 -9.00
CA ARG A 535 -4.75 -10.29 -9.61
C ARG A 535 -5.68 -11.08 -8.70
N LEU A 536 -5.16 -11.99 -7.89
CA LEU A 536 -5.95 -12.68 -6.87
C LEU A 536 -6.40 -11.71 -5.76
N CYS A 537 -5.52 -10.82 -5.32
CA CYS A 537 -5.87 -9.75 -4.38
C CYS A 537 -6.99 -8.86 -4.94
N ASP A 538 -6.84 -8.39 -6.18
CA ASP A 538 -7.86 -7.57 -6.85
C ASP A 538 -9.20 -8.33 -6.98
N PHE A 539 -9.15 -9.61 -7.34
CA PHE A 539 -10.33 -10.46 -7.49
C PHE A 539 -11.11 -10.65 -6.18
N LEU A 540 -10.40 -10.90 -5.07
CA LEU A 540 -11.04 -11.03 -3.75
C LEU A 540 -11.66 -9.71 -3.30
N VAL A 541 -10.98 -8.59 -3.53
CA VAL A 541 -11.46 -7.26 -3.13
C VAL A 541 -12.71 -6.85 -3.93
N ASP A 542 -12.70 -7.03 -5.25
CA ASP A 542 -13.76 -6.47 -6.12
C ASP A 542 -14.82 -7.47 -6.56
N HIS A 543 -14.43 -8.70 -6.90
CA HIS A 543 -15.31 -9.64 -7.58
C HIS A 543 -16.00 -10.59 -6.61
N VAL A 544 -15.27 -11.11 -5.61
CA VAL A 544 -15.92 -11.77 -4.46
C VAL A 544 -16.60 -10.72 -3.60
N GLY A 545 -15.95 -9.55 -3.45
CA GLY A 545 -16.41 -8.48 -2.60
C GLY A 545 -16.15 -8.80 -1.13
N GLU A 546 -16.13 -7.76 -0.29
CA GLU A 546 -16.07 -7.91 1.18
C GLU A 546 -14.76 -8.48 1.74
N TRP A 547 -13.69 -8.63 0.97
CA TRP A 547 -12.39 -9.07 1.50
C TRP A 547 -11.37 -7.94 1.42
N ASP A 548 -10.69 -7.66 2.53
CA ASP A 548 -9.53 -6.76 2.55
C ASP A 548 -8.25 -7.55 2.71
N LEU A 549 -7.25 -7.27 1.89
CA LEU A 549 -5.90 -7.71 2.18
C LEU A 549 -5.42 -7.08 3.50
N VAL A 550 -4.97 -7.91 4.44
CA VAL A 550 -4.39 -7.51 5.74
C VAL A 550 -2.89 -7.41 5.60
N THR A 551 -2.27 -8.51 5.18
CA THR A 551 -0.84 -8.59 4.96
C THR A 551 -0.57 -9.54 3.80
N CYS A 552 0.56 -9.34 3.12
CA CYS A 552 1.01 -10.23 2.08
C CYS A 552 2.52 -10.27 2.15
N ASN A 553 3.09 -11.45 2.33
CA ASN A 553 4.52 -11.65 2.56
C ASN A 553 5.03 -12.70 1.60
N SER A 554 6.31 -12.60 1.28
CA SER A 554 6.97 -13.55 0.41
C SER A 554 8.13 -14.16 1.14
N ASP A 555 8.24 -15.46 1.04
CA ASP A 555 9.38 -16.17 1.58
C ASP A 555 9.97 -17.09 0.51
N ASN A 556 11.23 -17.44 0.74
CA ASN A 556 12.06 -18.24 -0.11
C ASN A 556 12.55 -19.41 0.72
N ALA A 557 12.17 -20.62 0.35
CA ALA A 557 12.57 -21.82 1.08
C ALA A 557 13.66 -22.59 0.32
N GLU A 558 14.65 -23.06 1.09
CA GLU A 558 15.82 -23.80 0.61
C GLU A 558 15.91 -25.18 1.25
N GLU A 559 16.36 -26.19 0.49
CA GLU A 559 16.62 -27.54 0.98
C GLU A 559 18.11 -27.91 0.75
N TYR A 560 18.70 -28.71 1.64
CA TYR A 560 20.14 -29.00 1.63
C TYR A 560 20.54 -29.72 0.34
N GLY A 561 21.50 -29.17 -0.40
CA GLY A 561 21.92 -29.71 -1.69
C GLY A 561 21.00 -29.31 -2.85
N ILE A 562 19.96 -28.52 -2.59
CA ILE A 562 19.00 -28.02 -3.56
C ILE A 562 19.22 -26.55 -3.92
N ASN A 563 19.93 -26.30 -5.03
CA ASN A 563 20.14 -24.96 -5.63
C ASN A 563 18.87 -24.37 -6.30
N THR A 564 17.67 -24.86 -5.98
CA THR A 564 16.39 -24.31 -6.48
C THR A 564 15.58 -23.76 -5.32
N THR A 565 15.39 -22.45 -5.29
CA THR A 565 14.59 -21.75 -4.29
C THR A 565 13.10 -21.97 -4.56
N SER A 566 12.38 -22.53 -3.59
CA SER A 566 10.91 -22.53 -3.56
C SER A 566 10.45 -21.09 -3.29
N ARG A 567 9.56 -20.53 -4.11
CA ARG A 567 8.93 -19.22 -3.86
C ARG A 567 7.59 -19.43 -3.15
N GLU A 568 7.29 -18.60 -2.17
CA GLU A 568 6.02 -18.60 -1.47
C GLU A 568 5.46 -17.17 -1.38
N MET A 569 4.18 -16.99 -1.67
CA MET A 569 3.43 -15.76 -1.43
C MET A 569 2.27 -16.07 -0.50
N GLN A 570 2.38 -15.64 0.76
CA GLN A 570 1.29 -15.71 1.74
C GLN A 570 0.47 -14.43 1.66
N MET A 571 -0.85 -14.56 1.64
CA MET A 571 -1.81 -13.46 1.70
C MET A 571 -2.82 -13.76 2.81
N ILE A 572 -3.07 -12.80 3.69
CA ILE A 572 -4.15 -12.90 4.68
C ILE A 572 -5.16 -11.83 4.36
N PHE A 573 -6.42 -12.24 4.24
CA PHE A 573 -7.58 -11.38 4.01
C PHE A 573 -8.46 -11.34 5.26
N ARG A 574 -9.14 -10.22 5.46
CA ARG A 574 -10.17 -10.04 6.48
C ARG A 574 -11.51 -9.77 5.81
N HIS A 575 -12.55 -10.47 6.23
CA HIS A 575 -13.91 -10.25 5.74
C HIS A 575 -14.50 -8.96 6.34
N ARG A 576 -15.10 -8.12 5.51
CA ARG A 576 -15.83 -6.91 5.87
C ARG A 576 -17.24 -6.99 5.28
N PRO A 577 -18.26 -7.32 6.10
CA PRO A 577 -19.65 -7.29 5.67
C PRO A 577 -20.04 -5.92 5.08
N GLY A 578 -20.67 -5.90 3.91
CA GLY A 578 -21.08 -4.67 3.21
C GLY A 578 -20.07 -4.12 2.20
N GLY A 579 -18.90 -4.74 2.07
CA GLY A 579 -17.93 -4.44 1.01
C GLY A 579 -17.18 -3.11 1.19
N ARG A 580 -16.50 -2.67 0.12
CA ARG A 580 -15.93 -1.32 0.02
C ARG A 580 -16.80 -0.48 -0.93
N GLN A 581 -17.04 0.78 -0.57
CA GLN A 581 -17.28 1.79 -1.61
C GLN A 581 -15.93 2.11 -2.25
N VAL A 582 -15.66 1.48 -3.39
CA VAL A 582 -14.43 1.69 -4.15
C VAL A 582 -14.62 2.86 -5.08
N PHE A 583 -13.72 3.83 -4.99
CA PHE A 583 -13.58 4.86 -6.01
C PHE A 583 -12.17 4.89 -6.56
N MET A 584 -12.05 4.85 -7.89
CA MET A 584 -10.78 5.07 -8.58
C MET A 584 -10.59 6.57 -8.83
N SER A 585 -9.74 7.24 -8.06
CA SER A 585 -9.07 8.47 -8.51
C SER A 585 -7.73 8.02 -9.09
N VAL A 586 -7.42 8.12 -10.38
CA VAL A 586 -7.41 9.30 -11.25
C VAL A 586 -7.44 8.72 -12.68
N ALA A 587 -8.37 9.14 -13.54
CA ALA A 587 -8.29 8.77 -14.95
C ALA A 587 -6.98 9.34 -15.54
N GLN A 588 -6.31 8.64 -16.45
CA GLN A 588 -5.19 9.24 -17.19
C GLN A 588 -5.71 10.47 -17.95
N VAL A 589 -5.40 11.66 -17.43
CA VAL A 589 -5.71 12.91 -18.12
C VAL A 589 -4.59 13.15 -19.12
N ALA A 590 -4.93 13.15 -20.40
CA ALA A 590 -3.96 13.39 -21.46
C ALA A 590 -3.28 14.76 -21.29
N PRO A 591 -1.95 14.85 -21.52
CA PRO A 591 -1.25 16.13 -21.59
C PRO A 591 -1.92 17.11 -22.54
N ARG A 592 -1.82 18.40 -22.21
CA ARG A 592 -2.37 19.46 -23.06
C ARG A 592 -1.49 19.73 -24.28
N GLY A 593 -0.19 19.45 -24.20
CA GLY A 593 0.80 19.70 -25.26
C GLY A 593 1.10 21.18 -25.51
N ARG A 594 0.53 22.08 -24.70
CA ARG A 594 0.83 23.52 -24.68
C ARG A 594 0.57 24.09 -23.29
N PRO A 595 1.22 25.21 -22.92
CA PRO A 595 0.89 25.92 -21.69
C PRO A 595 -0.62 26.25 -21.61
N PRO A 596 -1.25 26.06 -20.44
CA PRO A 596 -2.62 26.54 -20.19
C PRO A 596 -2.72 28.07 -20.28
N LEU A 597 -3.94 28.59 -20.37
CA LEU A 597 -4.22 30.03 -20.40
C LEU A 597 -4.06 30.62 -18.99
N GLU A 598 -3.24 31.66 -18.86
CA GLU A 598 -3.04 32.41 -17.60
C GLU A 598 -2.93 31.50 -16.35
N PRO A 599 -2.03 30.49 -16.35
CA PRO A 599 -1.96 29.56 -15.23
C PRO A 599 -1.49 30.26 -13.96
N PRO A 600 -1.94 29.79 -12.79
CA PRO A 600 -1.43 30.30 -11.54
C PRO A 600 0.08 30.03 -11.42
N PRO A 601 0.90 31.02 -11.03
CA PRO A 601 2.36 30.90 -11.05
C PRO A 601 2.90 29.91 -10.01
N TYR A 602 2.09 29.52 -9.02
CA TYR A 602 2.45 28.55 -8.00
C TYR A 602 2.25 27.08 -8.44
N TRP A 603 1.80 26.85 -9.68
CA TRP A 603 1.68 25.50 -10.23
C TRP A 603 3.03 24.87 -10.51
N SER A 604 3.07 23.54 -10.52
CA SER A 604 4.25 22.77 -10.89
C SER A 604 4.63 22.95 -12.37
N GLU A 605 5.93 22.89 -12.66
CA GLU A 605 6.50 23.19 -13.99
C GLU A 605 5.84 22.38 -15.13
N GLY A 606 5.62 21.08 -14.95
CA GLY A 606 4.96 20.24 -15.96
C GLY A 606 3.50 20.61 -16.23
N CYS A 607 2.79 21.15 -15.24
CA CYS A 607 1.43 21.67 -15.44
C CYS A 607 1.46 23.06 -16.09
N LEU A 608 2.47 23.89 -15.78
CA LEU A 608 2.70 25.18 -16.42
C LEU A 608 3.09 25.05 -17.90
N SER A 609 3.87 24.02 -18.26
CA SER A 609 4.22 23.71 -19.65
C SER A 609 3.09 23.00 -20.41
N GLY A 610 2.17 22.35 -19.69
CA GLY A 610 1.10 21.52 -20.24
C GLY A 610 1.54 20.13 -20.68
N GLU A 611 2.74 19.71 -20.29
CA GLU A 611 3.27 18.34 -20.48
C GLU A 611 2.61 17.34 -19.52
N VAL A 612 2.07 17.81 -18.40
CA VAL A 612 1.28 17.03 -17.45
C VAL A 612 -0.19 17.43 -17.57
N GLY A 613 -1.09 16.46 -17.77
CA GLY A 613 -2.53 16.72 -17.98
C GLY A 613 -3.28 17.09 -16.70
N HIS A 614 -2.87 16.53 -15.55
CA HIS A 614 -3.43 16.80 -14.23
C HIS A 614 -2.45 16.35 -13.14
N LYS A 615 -2.31 17.14 -12.07
CA LYS A 615 -1.56 16.77 -10.88
C LYS A 615 -2.38 17.09 -9.62
N LEU A 616 -2.47 16.12 -8.71
CA LEU A 616 -2.91 16.34 -7.34
C LEU A 616 -1.68 16.37 -6.44
N ILE A 617 -1.59 17.37 -5.56
CA ILE A 617 -0.47 17.52 -4.64
C ILE A 617 -0.94 17.92 -3.25
N PRO A 618 -0.20 17.58 -2.18
CA PRO A 618 -0.46 18.14 -0.85
C PRO A 618 -0.40 19.67 -0.88
N GLY A 619 -1.35 20.32 -0.20
CA GLY A 619 -1.26 21.77 0.01
C GLY A 619 -0.10 22.14 0.94
N THR A 620 0.42 23.35 0.80
CA THR A 620 1.49 23.84 1.68
C THR A 620 0.97 24.10 3.11
N PRO A 621 1.84 24.22 4.13
CA PRO A 621 1.43 24.59 5.48
C PRO A 621 0.62 25.90 5.54
N GLU A 622 0.99 26.87 4.70
CA GLU A 622 0.28 28.15 4.57
C GLU A 622 -1.10 27.95 3.96
N GLU A 623 -1.22 27.13 2.91
CA GLU A 623 -2.53 26.81 2.32
C GLU A 623 -3.43 26.11 3.32
N LEU A 624 -2.92 25.14 4.09
CA LEU A 624 -3.66 24.48 5.14
C LEU A 624 -4.14 25.47 6.23
N GLN A 625 -3.29 26.42 6.60
CA GLN A 625 -3.67 27.50 7.52
C GLN A 625 -4.82 28.33 6.96
N TRP A 626 -4.81 28.69 5.67
CA TRP A 626 -5.91 29.42 5.04
C TRP A 626 -7.21 28.62 5.02
N MET A 627 -7.13 27.29 4.83
CA MET A 627 -8.30 26.42 4.94
C MET A 627 -8.87 26.45 6.35
N GLN A 628 -8.01 26.37 7.39
CA GLN A 628 -8.45 26.52 8.78
C GLN A 628 -9.10 27.87 9.04
N GLU A 629 -8.54 28.97 8.51
CA GLU A 629 -9.11 30.31 8.65
C GLU A 629 -10.52 30.42 8.05
N ILE A 630 -10.74 29.86 6.86
CA ILE A 630 -12.07 29.84 6.24
C ILE A 630 -13.02 28.99 7.07
N LEU A 631 -12.61 27.80 7.52
CA LEU A 631 -13.45 26.94 8.35
C LEU A 631 -13.89 27.65 9.64
N ASP A 632 -12.95 28.28 10.36
CA ASP A 632 -13.22 28.94 11.64
C ASP A 632 -14.04 30.23 11.46
N LYS A 633 -13.64 31.12 10.53
CA LYS A 633 -14.25 32.46 10.41
C LYS A 633 -15.57 32.47 9.64
N THR A 634 -15.91 31.40 8.93
CA THR A 634 -17.20 31.25 8.25
C THR A 634 -18.15 30.27 8.94
N PHE A 635 -17.74 29.75 10.09
CA PHE A 635 -18.57 28.93 10.96
C PHE A 635 -19.75 29.75 11.51
N LYS A 636 -20.92 29.11 11.56
CA LYS A 636 -22.13 29.67 12.17
C LYS A 636 -22.81 28.56 12.96
N ASN A 637 -23.08 28.79 14.25
CA ASN A 637 -23.76 27.81 15.09
C ASN A 637 -25.26 27.71 14.74
N LYS A 638 -25.56 27.11 13.59
CA LYS A 638 -26.92 26.94 13.05
C LYS A 638 -26.95 25.70 12.15
N VAL A 639 -28.06 24.97 12.16
CA VAL A 639 -28.29 23.77 11.34
C VAL A 639 -29.65 23.87 10.66
N THR A 640 -29.78 23.31 9.47
CA THR A 640 -31.00 23.21 8.67
C THR A 640 -31.49 21.75 8.58
N ARG A 641 -32.56 21.52 7.82
CA ARG A 641 -33.08 20.17 7.57
C ARG A 641 -32.21 19.34 6.63
N ASP A 642 -31.20 19.96 6.01
CA ASP A 642 -30.32 19.27 5.05
C ASP A 642 -29.29 18.36 5.75
N ARG A 643 -28.99 18.61 7.02
CA ARG A 643 -28.14 17.73 7.83
C ARG A 643 -28.89 16.44 8.16
N LYS A 644 -28.41 15.31 7.64
CA LYS A 644 -29.06 13.99 7.76
C LYS A 644 -28.32 13.01 8.68
N ASP A 645 -27.17 13.39 9.23
CA ASP A 645 -26.27 12.49 9.96
C ASP A 645 -26.62 12.29 11.44
N GLY A 646 -27.61 13.00 11.98
CA GLY A 646 -28.06 12.90 13.37
C GLY A 646 -27.05 13.39 14.42
N HIS A 647 -25.88 13.90 14.03
CA HIS A 647 -24.86 14.38 14.95
C HIS A 647 -25.24 15.74 15.55
N ALA A 648 -24.86 15.94 16.81
CA ALA A 648 -24.79 17.28 17.37
C ALA A 648 -23.83 18.14 16.53
N LEU A 649 -24.21 19.40 16.29
CA LEU A 649 -23.31 20.34 15.62
C LEU A 649 -22.02 20.47 16.42
N ALA A 650 -20.89 20.37 15.71
CA ALA A 650 -19.56 20.62 16.24
C ALA A 650 -19.39 22.11 16.56
N ASP A 651 -18.59 22.44 17.56
CA ASP A 651 -18.27 23.84 17.85
C ASP A 651 -17.13 24.36 16.97
N ARG A 652 -16.36 23.43 16.36
CA ARG A 652 -15.24 23.74 15.49
C ARG A 652 -15.00 22.65 14.45
N PHE A 653 -14.51 23.06 13.29
CA PHE A 653 -13.96 22.17 12.27
C PHE A 653 -12.45 22.38 12.21
N VAL A 654 -11.69 21.31 12.47
CA VAL A 654 -10.23 21.35 12.44
C VAL A 654 -9.76 20.78 11.12
N ALA A 655 -9.27 21.64 10.24
CA ALA A 655 -8.58 21.25 9.03
C ALA A 655 -7.37 20.40 9.44
N VAL A 656 -7.41 19.14 9.03
CA VAL A 656 -6.28 18.24 9.21
C VAL A 656 -5.38 18.34 8.01
N GLN A 657 -5.97 18.48 6.81
CA GLN A 657 -5.21 18.58 5.58
C GLN A 657 -5.96 19.22 4.41
N CYS A 658 -5.23 19.72 3.41
CA CYS A 658 -5.75 19.95 2.07
C CYS A 658 -4.90 19.32 0.95
N ILE A 659 -5.55 18.96 -0.16
CA ILE A 659 -4.94 18.55 -1.45
C ILE A 659 -5.30 19.63 -2.47
N ARG A 660 -4.33 20.07 -3.27
CA ARG A 660 -4.49 21.01 -4.37
C ARG A 660 -4.55 20.29 -5.72
N SER A 661 -5.44 20.74 -6.59
CA SER A 661 -5.58 20.29 -7.98
C SER A 661 -4.95 21.27 -8.96
N GLU A 662 -4.04 20.78 -9.78
CA GLU A 662 -3.44 21.51 -10.91
C GLU A 662 -3.91 20.84 -12.21
N HIS A 663 -5.01 21.34 -12.77
CA HIS A 663 -5.65 20.73 -13.92
C HIS A 663 -5.73 21.69 -15.13
N PRO A 664 -4.72 21.69 -16.02
CA PRO A 664 -4.65 22.56 -17.19
C PRO A 664 -5.93 22.61 -18.04
N ALA A 665 -6.54 21.46 -18.34
CA ALA A 665 -7.73 21.43 -19.21
C ALA A 665 -9.00 22.00 -18.55
N ILE A 666 -9.21 21.83 -17.24
CA ILE A 666 -10.34 22.45 -16.52
C ILE A 666 -10.07 23.94 -16.34
N TRP A 667 -8.83 24.31 -16.01
CA TRP A 667 -8.42 25.72 -15.85
C TRP A 667 -8.63 26.55 -17.11
N ASP A 668 -8.29 26.02 -18.29
CA ASP A 668 -8.55 26.72 -19.56
C ASP A 668 -10.05 27.03 -19.78
N ARG A 669 -10.94 26.10 -19.40
CA ARG A 669 -12.39 26.36 -19.47
C ARG A 669 -12.78 27.46 -18.51
N PHE A 670 -12.23 27.43 -17.29
CA PHE A 670 -12.43 28.45 -16.27
C PHE A 670 -11.97 29.83 -16.73
N VAL A 671 -10.74 29.94 -17.25
CA VAL A 671 -10.19 31.22 -17.77
C VAL A 671 -10.98 31.72 -18.96
N GLY A 672 -11.39 30.85 -19.88
CA GLY A 672 -12.26 31.23 -20.99
C GLY A 672 -13.57 31.87 -20.50
N ARG A 673 -14.19 31.33 -19.45
CA ARG A 673 -15.39 31.93 -18.84
C ARG A 673 -15.07 33.23 -18.08
N ARG A 674 -13.94 33.30 -17.39
CA ARG A 674 -13.47 34.50 -16.67
C ARG A 674 -13.36 35.68 -17.62
N GLN A 675 -12.74 35.47 -18.79
CA GLN A 675 -12.59 36.51 -19.81
C GLN A 675 -13.94 37.03 -20.32
N LEU A 676 -14.93 36.16 -20.52
CA LEU A 676 -16.29 36.58 -20.90
C LEU A 676 -16.96 37.45 -19.84
N LEU A 677 -16.81 37.11 -18.56
CA LEU A 677 -17.41 37.88 -17.46
C LEU A 677 -16.70 39.22 -17.22
N SER A 678 -15.37 39.26 -17.33
CA SER A 678 -14.60 40.51 -17.19
C SER A 678 -14.95 41.53 -18.27
N GLN A 679 -15.30 41.09 -19.48
CA GLN A 679 -15.72 41.98 -20.58
C GLN A 679 -17.14 42.51 -20.41
N ALA A 680 -18.00 41.81 -19.65
CA ALA A 680 -19.40 42.20 -19.44
C ALA A 680 -19.56 43.39 -18.48
N GLY A 681 -18.50 43.81 -17.78
CA GLY A 681 -18.45 45.02 -16.93
C GLY A 681 -19.35 44.93 -15.69
N GLY A 682 -18.76 44.71 -14.52
CA GLY A 682 -19.52 44.67 -13.27
C GLY A 682 -18.74 45.23 -12.07
N SER A 683 -19.10 46.43 -11.60
CA SER A 683 -18.55 46.98 -10.35
C SER A 683 -19.57 47.48 -9.35
N GLU A 684 -20.85 47.66 -9.68
CA GLU A 684 -21.81 48.32 -8.76
C GLU A 684 -22.72 47.36 -7.95
N ASP A 685 -22.93 46.10 -8.40
CA ASP A 685 -23.88 45.15 -7.78
C ASP A 685 -23.24 43.80 -7.33
N CYS A 686 -21.94 43.77 -7.03
CA CYS A 686 -21.24 42.53 -6.68
C CYS A 686 -21.50 42.10 -5.22
N SER A 687 -21.98 40.88 -5.01
CA SER A 687 -22.03 40.28 -3.67
C SER A 687 -20.63 39.84 -3.23
N LEU A 688 -20.16 40.31 -2.07
CA LEU A 688 -18.94 39.81 -1.44
C LEU A 688 -19.26 38.60 -0.53
N PRO A 689 -18.69 37.41 -0.81
CA PRO A 689 -18.77 36.29 0.11
C PRO A 689 -17.94 36.50 1.38
N LYS A 690 -18.37 35.91 2.50
CA LYS A 690 -17.67 35.96 3.79
C LYS A 690 -16.28 35.32 3.75
N THR A 691 -16.07 34.38 2.84
CA THR A 691 -14.77 33.72 2.61
C THR A 691 -13.67 34.69 2.20
N VAL A 692 -14.00 35.79 1.50
CA VAL A 692 -13.05 36.83 1.09
C VAL A 692 -12.45 37.54 2.31
N ALA A 693 -13.26 37.83 3.33
CA ALA A 693 -12.78 38.42 4.58
C ALA A 693 -12.13 37.39 5.52
N ALA A 694 -12.46 36.10 5.36
CA ALA A 694 -11.97 35.03 6.22
C ALA A 694 -10.48 34.74 5.99
N SER A 695 -10.04 34.64 4.74
CA SER A 695 -8.63 34.39 4.43
C SER A 695 -8.07 35.36 3.39
N ARG A 696 -7.10 36.15 3.82
CA ARG A 696 -6.42 37.13 2.96
C ARG A 696 -5.63 36.44 1.84
N GLY A 697 -4.95 35.33 2.14
CA GLY A 697 -4.14 34.61 1.15
C GLY A 697 -4.98 34.07 -0.02
N LEU A 698 -6.18 33.56 0.27
CA LEU A 698 -7.13 33.12 -0.76
C LEU A 698 -7.76 34.30 -1.51
N ALA A 699 -8.09 35.40 -0.82
CA ALA A 699 -8.59 36.60 -1.48
C ALA A 699 -7.58 37.20 -2.48
N GLU A 700 -6.29 37.26 -2.10
CA GLU A 700 -5.20 37.74 -2.97
C GLU A 700 -5.04 36.89 -4.23
N ARG A 701 -5.34 35.59 -4.17
CA ARG A 701 -5.31 34.69 -5.34
C ARG A 701 -6.41 34.94 -6.36
N CYS A 702 -7.45 35.69 -6.01
CA CYS A 702 -8.54 36.06 -6.92
C CYS A 702 -8.27 37.38 -7.67
N LEU A 703 -7.15 38.05 -7.35
CA LEU A 703 -6.78 39.32 -7.98
C LEU A 703 -5.99 39.06 -9.27
N ASP A 704 -6.20 39.92 -10.27
CA ASP A 704 -5.39 39.97 -11.48
C ASP A 704 -4.04 40.66 -11.23
N VAL A 705 -3.21 40.75 -12.28
CA VAL A 705 -1.87 41.37 -12.21
C VAL A 705 -1.89 42.86 -11.82
N SER A 706 -3.03 43.54 -11.95
CA SER A 706 -3.23 44.93 -11.54
C SER A 706 -3.75 45.06 -10.10
N GLY A 707 -4.05 43.93 -9.44
CA GLY A 707 -4.68 43.88 -8.13
C GLY A 707 -6.21 44.05 -8.18
N ALA A 708 -6.82 43.98 -9.36
CA ALA A 708 -8.27 44.10 -9.53
C ALA A 708 -8.96 42.73 -9.59
N ASN A 709 -10.27 42.70 -9.37
CA ASN A 709 -11.08 41.48 -9.50
C ASN A 709 -12.31 41.72 -10.41
N PRO A 710 -12.09 41.91 -11.72
CA PRO A 710 -13.14 42.31 -12.66
C PRO A 710 -14.23 41.26 -12.88
N SER A 711 -13.96 39.99 -12.53
CA SER A 711 -14.93 38.89 -12.68
C SER A 711 -15.66 38.54 -11.38
N ASN A 712 -15.41 39.29 -10.30
CA ASN A 712 -15.89 38.97 -8.94
C ASN A 712 -15.57 37.51 -8.55
N GLU A 713 -14.33 37.11 -8.76
CA GLU A 713 -13.82 35.79 -8.41
C GLU A 713 -13.69 35.66 -6.88
N ALA A 714 -14.14 34.54 -6.32
CA ALA A 714 -14.03 34.26 -4.89
C ALA A 714 -13.95 32.76 -4.62
N TYR A 715 -13.45 32.39 -3.44
CA TYR A 715 -13.50 31.00 -2.98
C TYR A 715 -14.81 30.69 -2.27
N LEU A 716 -15.41 29.54 -2.55
CA LEU A 716 -16.62 29.03 -1.91
C LEU A 716 -16.47 27.54 -1.58
N LEU A 717 -17.34 27.03 -0.71
CA LEU A 717 -17.25 25.73 -0.09
C LEU A 717 -18.31 24.76 -0.64
N HIS A 718 -17.93 23.49 -0.82
CA HIS A 718 -18.87 22.40 -1.16
C HIS A 718 -18.59 21.16 -0.32
N GLY A 719 -19.49 20.80 0.59
CA GLY A 719 -19.33 19.62 1.44
C GLY A 719 -19.70 18.34 0.69
N THR A 720 -18.91 17.28 0.92
CA THR A 720 -19.09 15.96 0.32
C THR A 720 -18.33 14.90 1.13
N ASN A 721 -18.25 13.64 0.68
CA ASN A 721 -17.31 12.67 1.26
C ASN A 721 -15.90 12.79 0.65
N PRO A 722 -14.85 12.34 1.38
CA PRO A 722 -13.44 12.40 0.94
C PRO A 722 -13.20 11.86 -0.47
N THR A 723 -13.74 10.68 -0.76
CA THR A 723 -13.72 10.04 -2.06
C THR A 723 -14.25 10.95 -3.18
N SER A 724 -15.42 11.54 -2.99
CA SER A 724 -16.10 12.35 -4.00
C SER A 724 -15.43 13.72 -4.17
N ALA A 725 -14.83 14.28 -3.11
CA ALA A 725 -14.04 15.50 -3.22
C ALA A 725 -12.93 15.34 -4.26
N VAL A 726 -12.17 14.24 -4.20
CA VAL A 726 -11.04 14.04 -5.11
C VAL A 726 -11.46 13.61 -6.51
N ALA A 727 -12.60 12.91 -6.62
CA ALA A 727 -13.27 12.71 -7.90
C ALA A 727 -13.54 14.03 -8.62
N ILE A 728 -14.08 15.00 -7.90
CA ILE A 728 -14.42 16.33 -8.43
C ILE A 728 -13.15 17.12 -8.77
N LEU A 729 -12.08 17.02 -7.97
CA LEU A 729 -10.78 17.64 -8.31
C LEU A 729 -10.23 17.12 -9.66
N SER A 730 -10.52 15.87 -10.00
CA SER A 730 -10.00 15.21 -11.20
C SER A 730 -10.90 15.37 -12.43
N ASN A 731 -12.22 15.36 -12.25
CA ASN A 731 -13.18 15.32 -13.35
C ASN A 731 -14.05 16.57 -13.49
N SER A 732 -13.89 17.56 -12.60
CA SER A 732 -14.82 18.67 -12.41
C SER A 732 -16.18 18.22 -11.86
N PHE A 733 -17.10 19.18 -11.68
CA PHE A 733 -18.50 18.90 -11.36
C PHE A 733 -19.24 18.40 -12.60
N THR A 734 -20.11 17.41 -12.44
CA THR A 734 -21.01 16.96 -13.51
C THR A 734 -22.42 17.51 -13.29
N VAL A 735 -22.86 18.43 -14.17
CA VAL A 735 -24.16 19.12 -14.03
C VAL A 735 -25.34 18.14 -14.11
N ASP A 736 -25.19 17.01 -14.81
CA ASP A 736 -26.23 15.96 -14.94
C ASP A 736 -26.51 15.18 -13.63
N PHE A 737 -25.65 15.32 -12.61
CA PHE A 737 -25.87 14.73 -11.29
C PHE A 737 -26.36 15.74 -10.25
N ALA A 738 -26.46 17.03 -10.59
CA ALA A 738 -27.02 18.05 -9.72
C ALA A 738 -28.47 17.71 -9.32
N GLY A 739 -28.71 17.51 -8.02
CA GLY A 739 -30.05 17.24 -7.47
C GLY A 739 -30.42 15.78 -7.17
N LYS A 740 -29.55 14.79 -7.45
CA LYS A 740 -29.84 13.38 -7.11
C LYS A 740 -29.63 13.02 -5.63
N SER A 741 -28.88 13.82 -4.87
CA SER A 741 -28.45 13.47 -3.50
C SER A 741 -29.04 14.36 -2.38
N ALA A 742 -29.41 15.61 -2.68
CA ALA A 742 -30.09 16.54 -1.75
C ALA A 742 -30.61 17.80 -2.48
N GLY A 743 -31.49 18.57 -1.81
CA GLY A 743 -32.50 19.47 -2.37
C GLY A 743 -32.07 20.50 -3.42
N THR A 744 -32.87 20.63 -4.48
CA THR A 744 -32.70 21.58 -5.60
C THR A 744 -33.50 22.87 -5.37
N MET A 745 -33.39 23.49 -4.19
CA MET A 745 -34.25 24.61 -3.79
C MET A 745 -34.23 25.78 -4.79
N PHE A 746 -33.09 26.00 -5.47
CA PHE A 746 -32.87 27.07 -6.44
C PHE A 746 -32.58 26.54 -7.86
N GLY A 747 -32.99 25.31 -8.16
CA GLY A 747 -32.81 24.64 -9.46
C GLY A 747 -31.67 23.62 -9.50
N PRO A 748 -31.51 22.89 -10.61
CA PRO A 748 -30.51 21.83 -10.77
C PRO A 748 -29.15 22.40 -11.21
N GLY A 749 -28.33 22.82 -10.25
CA GLY A 749 -27.01 23.40 -10.48
C GLY A 749 -25.95 22.93 -9.48
N ILE A 750 -24.76 23.51 -9.57
CA ILE A 750 -23.67 23.30 -8.61
C ILE A 750 -23.91 24.24 -7.42
N TYR A 751 -24.11 23.67 -6.23
CA TYR A 751 -24.36 24.43 -4.99
C TYR A 751 -23.06 24.62 -4.23
N LEU A 752 -22.68 25.88 -4.02
CA LEU A 752 -21.57 26.26 -3.14
C LEU A 752 -22.10 27.14 -1.99
N ALA A 753 -21.37 27.20 -0.89
CA ALA A 753 -21.70 28.01 0.27
C ALA A 753 -20.51 28.87 0.71
N GLU A 754 -20.80 30.03 1.29
CA GLU A 754 -19.77 30.84 1.95
C GLU A 754 -19.54 30.44 3.42
N SER A 755 -20.42 29.60 3.98
CA SER A 755 -20.34 29.14 5.37
C SER A 755 -19.86 27.70 5.46
N SER A 756 -18.84 27.47 6.27
CA SER A 756 -18.32 26.13 6.55
C SER A 756 -19.37 25.24 7.17
N THR A 757 -20.24 25.77 8.04
CA THR A 757 -21.32 24.98 8.66
C THR A 757 -22.35 24.51 7.62
N LYS A 758 -22.69 25.34 6.63
CA LYS A 758 -23.62 24.91 5.56
C LYS A 758 -23.00 23.83 4.69
N ALA A 759 -21.73 23.97 4.34
CA ALA A 759 -21.02 22.92 3.62
C ALA A 759 -20.98 21.61 4.43
N ASP A 760 -20.69 21.68 5.74
CA ASP A 760 -20.65 20.53 6.65
C ASP A 760 -21.95 19.70 6.68
N GLU A 761 -23.12 20.31 6.44
CA GLU A 761 -24.40 19.58 6.39
C GLU A 761 -24.44 18.51 5.29
N TYR A 762 -23.64 18.70 4.24
CA TYR A 762 -23.50 17.77 3.12
C TYR A 762 -22.24 16.92 3.21
N ALA A 763 -21.33 17.25 4.12
CA ALA A 763 -20.10 16.50 4.31
C ALA A 763 -20.39 15.17 5.01
N GLN A 764 -19.74 14.12 4.54
CA GLN A 764 -19.88 12.76 5.06
C GLN A 764 -18.49 12.16 5.32
N ASP A 765 -18.41 11.24 6.27
CA ASP A 765 -17.27 10.35 6.42
C ASP A 765 -17.21 9.38 5.23
N ASP A 766 -16.03 8.83 4.94
CA ASP A 766 -15.90 7.73 4.01
C ASP A 766 -16.29 6.39 4.66
N ALA A 767 -16.79 5.45 3.87
CA ALA A 767 -17.23 4.16 4.39
C ALA A 767 -16.06 3.27 4.85
N THR A 768 -14.82 3.62 4.50
CA THR A 768 -13.61 2.83 4.79
C THR A 768 -13.01 3.19 6.15
N ASP A 769 -12.58 2.19 6.92
CA ASP A 769 -12.02 2.41 8.25
C ASP A 769 -10.61 3.02 8.25
N ASP A 770 -9.97 3.13 7.08
CA ASP A 770 -8.59 3.61 6.95
C ASP A 770 -8.45 5.10 7.34
N TYR A 771 -9.54 5.87 7.26
CA TYR A 771 -9.59 7.31 7.57
C TYR A 771 -10.87 7.72 8.30
N ALA A 772 -11.46 6.79 9.05
CA ALA A 772 -12.73 6.98 9.76
C ALA A 772 -12.73 8.25 10.64
N GLY A 773 -13.83 8.99 10.60
CA GLY A 773 -14.01 10.24 11.35
C GLY A 773 -13.46 11.49 10.68
N LEU A 774 -13.05 11.41 9.41
CA LEU A 774 -12.72 12.57 8.58
C LEU A 774 -13.87 12.93 7.64
N TYR A 775 -14.10 14.24 7.50
CA TYR A 775 -15.07 14.80 6.58
C TYR A 775 -14.35 15.60 5.50
N ALA A 776 -15.01 15.85 4.37
CA ALA A 776 -14.41 16.60 3.27
C ALA A 776 -15.25 17.81 2.84
N VAL A 777 -14.55 18.88 2.52
CA VAL A 777 -15.11 20.06 1.85
C VAL A 777 -14.20 20.50 0.71
N LEU A 778 -14.78 20.89 -0.42
CA LEU A 778 -14.05 21.45 -1.54
C LEU A 778 -13.89 22.96 -1.40
N VAL A 779 -12.63 23.36 -1.58
CA VAL A 779 -11.99 24.65 -1.88
C VAL A 779 -12.24 25.25 -3.25
N CYS A 780 -13.45 25.70 -3.64
CA CYS A 780 -13.74 26.01 -5.04
C CYS A 780 -13.51 27.49 -5.38
N ARG A 781 -12.71 27.78 -6.42
CA ARG A 781 -12.59 29.11 -7.03
C ARG A 781 -13.78 29.33 -7.97
N ALA A 782 -14.58 30.36 -7.75
CA ALA A 782 -15.84 30.59 -8.43
C ALA A 782 -15.93 31.98 -9.05
N LEU A 783 -16.43 32.06 -10.28
CA LEU A 783 -16.67 33.31 -11.01
C LEU A 783 -18.08 33.82 -10.72
N LEU A 784 -18.23 34.79 -9.82
CA LEU A 784 -19.55 35.22 -9.37
C LEU A 784 -20.22 36.18 -10.35
N GLY A 785 -19.46 37.13 -10.93
CA GLY A 785 -20.03 38.24 -11.69
C GLY A 785 -21.18 38.94 -10.94
N LYS A 786 -22.24 39.32 -11.67
CA LYS A 786 -23.49 39.86 -11.12
C LYS A 786 -24.42 38.73 -10.63
N PRO A 787 -24.88 38.75 -9.36
CA PRO A 787 -25.80 37.75 -8.83
C PRO A 787 -27.26 38.00 -9.25
N TYR A 788 -28.03 36.94 -9.46
CA TYR A 788 -29.49 36.97 -9.36
C TYR A 788 -29.89 36.63 -7.93
N VAL A 789 -30.29 37.63 -7.13
CA VAL A 789 -30.61 37.44 -5.71
C VAL A 789 -32.08 37.05 -5.54
N THR A 790 -32.34 35.96 -4.81
CA THR A 790 -33.70 35.51 -4.46
C THR A 790 -33.76 35.01 -3.02
N GLU A 791 -34.88 35.27 -2.37
CA GLU A 791 -35.22 34.74 -1.04
C GLU A 791 -36.12 33.50 -1.14
N GLU A 792 -36.77 33.31 -2.30
CA GLU A 792 -37.78 32.29 -2.55
C GLU A 792 -37.25 31.10 -3.37
N PRO A 793 -37.68 29.86 -3.08
CA PRO A 793 -37.36 28.68 -3.89
C PRO A 793 -37.89 28.78 -5.33
N GLY A 794 -37.22 28.14 -6.28
CA GLY A 794 -37.62 28.08 -7.70
C GLY A 794 -36.52 27.55 -8.63
N ASP A 795 -36.83 27.32 -9.91
CA ASP A 795 -35.81 27.08 -10.94
C ASP A 795 -35.48 28.41 -11.64
N PHE A 796 -34.28 28.93 -11.38
CA PHE A 796 -33.81 30.22 -11.91
C PHE A 796 -32.70 30.07 -12.95
N ARG A 797 -32.51 28.85 -13.48
CA ARG A 797 -31.45 28.53 -14.45
C ARG A 797 -31.47 29.44 -15.68
N GLU A 798 -32.65 29.77 -16.21
CA GLU A 798 -32.76 30.65 -17.40
C GLU A 798 -32.20 32.05 -17.15
N GLN A 799 -32.30 32.57 -15.92
CA GLN A 799 -31.77 33.89 -15.57
C GLN A 799 -30.24 33.95 -15.71
N VAL A 800 -29.56 32.85 -15.39
CA VAL A 800 -28.10 32.73 -15.51
C VAL A 800 -27.70 32.38 -16.95
N LEU A 801 -28.37 31.39 -17.56
CA LEU A 801 -28.03 30.92 -18.90
C LEU A 801 -28.33 31.94 -20.00
N SER A 802 -29.23 32.90 -19.78
CA SER A 802 -29.45 34.02 -20.71
C SER A 802 -28.28 35.01 -20.76
N GLY A 803 -27.30 34.90 -19.85
CA GLY A 803 -26.10 35.73 -19.80
C GLY A 803 -26.20 37.01 -18.96
N ASN A 804 -27.36 37.28 -18.34
CA ASN A 804 -27.57 38.49 -17.55
C ASN A 804 -26.96 38.41 -16.14
N PHE A 805 -26.78 37.20 -15.63
CA PHE A 805 -26.27 36.92 -14.28
C PHE A 805 -25.19 35.84 -14.33
N GLY A 806 -24.22 35.92 -13.42
CA GLY A 806 -23.18 34.89 -13.29
C GLY A 806 -23.64 33.66 -12.53
N HIS A 807 -24.51 33.85 -11.53
CA HIS A 807 -25.04 32.79 -10.66
C HIS A 807 -26.34 33.25 -9.98
N VAL A 808 -27.02 32.31 -9.30
CA VAL A 808 -28.14 32.60 -8.39
C VAL A 808 -27.61 32.66 -6.95
N LEU A 809 -27.97 33.71 -6.22
CA LEU A 809 -27.71 33.86 -4.80
C LEU A 809 -29.01 33.63 -4.02
N GLY A 810 -29.13 32.47 -3.40
CA GLY A 810 -30.23 32.14 -2.50
C GLY A 810 -29.98 32.74 -1.11
N ASP A 811 -30.60 33.87 -0.78
CA ASP A 811 -30.38 34.59 0.48
C ASP A 811 -31.35 34.16 1.58
N ARG A 812 -31.20 32.91 2.03
CA ARG A 812 -31.98 32.37 3.16
C ARG A 812 -31.47 32.87 4.51
N GLU A 813 -30.33 33.56 4.54
CA GLU A 813 -29.88 34.30 5.71
C GLU A 813 -30.78 35.51 5.95
N LYS A 814 -31.10 36.28 4.92
CA LYS A 814 -32.08 37.37 5.02
C LYS A 814 -33.50 36.86 5.25
N ALA A 815 -33.92 35.82 4.53
CA ALA A 815 -35.30 35.33 4.58
C ALA A 815 -35.67 34.67 5.93
N VAL A 816 -34.80 33.82 6.47
CA VAL A 816 -35.09 32.98 7.67
C VAL A 816 -33.90 32.86 8.62
N GLY A 817 -32.88 33.71 8.48
CA GLY A 817 -31.70 33.75 9.35
C GLY A 817 -30.72 32.60 9.15
N THR A 818 -30.84 31.79 8.10
CA THR A 818 -29.99 30.61 7.84
C THR A 818 -28.72 30.98 7.06
N PHE A 819 -28.55 30.50 5.84
CA PHE A 819 -27.32 30.57 5.06
C PHE A 819 -27.58 31.19 3.68
N ARG A 820 -26.53 31.75 3.08
CA ARG A 820 -26.52 32.12 1.67
C ARG A 820 -25.88 30.99 0.86
N GLU A 821 -26.53 30.60 -0.22
CA GLU A 821 -26.07 29.56 -1.15
C GLU A 821 -25.91 30.16 -2.55
N PHE A 822 -24.87 29.69 -3.26
CA PHE A 822 -24.45 30.19 -4.56
C PHE A 822 -24.61 29.06 -5.59
N ILE A 823 -25.48 29.26 -6.57
CA ILE A 823 -25.87 28.21 -7.52
C ILE A 823 -25.38 28.55 -8.91
N PHE A 824 -24.55 27.67 -9.47
CA PHE A 824 -23.94 27.81 -10.78
C PHE A 824 -24.53 26.81 -11.77
N PHE A 825 -24.78 27.28 -12.99
CA PHE A 825 -25.31 26.46 -14.09
C PHE A 825 -24.30 26.27 -15.24
N HIS A 826 -23.15 26.94 -15.16
CA HIS A 826 -22.01 26.70 -16.04
C HIS A 826 -20.91 26.03 -15.25
N GLU A 827 -20.54 24.80 -15.62
CA GLU A 827 -19.42 24.08 -15.00
C GLU A 827 -18.13 24.91 -15.03
N ALA A 828 -17.84 25.56 -16.16
CA ALA A 828 -16.68 26.42 -16.35
C ALA A 828 -16.66 27.67 -15.44
N ALA A 829 -17.73 27.97 -14.69
CA ALA A 829 -17.72 29.05 -13.70
C ALA A 829 -17.05 28.63 -12.37
N VAL A 830 -16.75 27.35 -12.19
CA VAL A 830 -16.20 26.80 -10.95
C VAL A 830 -14.96 25.98 -11.25
N TYR A 831 -13.84 26.31 -10.59
CA TYR A 831 -12.62 25.51 -10.59
C TYR A 831 -12.44 24.90 -9.19
N PRO A 832 -12.60 23.57 -9.03
CA PRO A 832 -12.38 22.91 -7.74
C PRO A 832 -10.86 22.83 -7.48
N GLU A 833 -10.35 23.76 -6.67
CA GLU A 833 -8.90 23.94 -6.46
C GLU A 833 -8.37 23.09 -5.31
N TYR A 834 -9.13 22.97 -4.22
CA TYR A 834 -8.72 22.18 -3.05
C TYR A 834 -9.78 21.18 -2.59
N ALA A 835 -9.32 20.05 -2.05
CA ALA A 835 -10.11 19.21 -1.14
C ALA A 835 -9.51 19.31 0.26
N VAL A 836 -10.31 19.71 1.23
CA VAL A 836 -9.91 19.88 2.63
C VAL A 836 -10.55 18.76 3.44
N PHE A 837 -9.72 18.01 4.16
CA PHE A 837 -10.14 16.97 5.09
C PHE A 837 -10.05 17.50 6.50
N TYR A 838 -11.14 17.35 7.26
CA TYR A 838 -11.26 17.94 8.58
C TYR A 838 -11.93 17.01 9.59
N ARG A 839 -11.67 17.28 10.87
CA ARG A 839 -12.37 16.68 11.99
C ARG A 839 -13.38 17.65 12.57
N ARG A 840 -14.42 17.08 13.17
CA ARG A 840 -15.41 17.82 13.95
C ARG A 840 -15.01 17.77 15.42
N GLU A 841 -14.91 18.92 16.07
CA GLU A 841 -14.62 19.04 17.49
C GLU A 841 -15.78 19.66 18.26
N LYS A 842 -16.00 19.15 19.47
CA LYS A 842 -16.96 19.70 20.44
C LYS A 842 -16.32 19.68 21.82
N ASP A 843 -16.41 20.79 22.56
CA ASP A 843 -15.79 20.93 23.89
C ASP A 843 -14.28 20.56 23.92
N GLY A 844 -13.56 20.85 22.83
CA GLY A 844 -12.13 20.53 22.68
C GLY A 844 -11.82 19.04 22.47
N ARG A 845 -12.83 18.23 22.11
CA ARG A 845 -12.68 16.80 21.81
C ARG A 845 -13.20 16.48 20.42
N VAL A 846 -12.51 15.58 19.72
CA VAL A 846 -12.97 15.05 18.43
C VAL A 846 -14.26 14.26 18.61
N LEU A 847 -15.27 14.54 17.79
CA LEU A 847 -16.53 13.79 17.80
C LEU A 847 -16.32 12.38 17.23
N PRO A 848 -16.89 11.33 17.86
CA PRO A 848 -16.80 9.96 17.35
C PRO A 848 -17.65 9.76 16.08
N LYS A 849 -17.31 8.72 15.30
CA LYS A 849 -18.08 8.29 14.12
C LYS A 849 -19.54 7.95 14.52
N PRO A 850 -20.54 8.24 13.67
CA PRO A 850 -21.89 7.73 13.91
C PRO A 850 -21.86 6.20 13.85
N GLN A 851 -22.46 5.52 14.83
CA GLN A 851 -22.78 4.11 14.66
C GLN A 851 -23.73 4.00 13.46
N SER A 852 -23.31 3.36 12.37
CA SER A 852 -24.28 2.93 11.38
C SER A 852 -25.21 1.95 12.10
N GLU A 853 -26.52 2.18 12.03
CA GLU A 853 -27.46 1.14 12.41
C GLU A 853 -27.09 -0.08 11.56
N MET A 854 -26.54 -1.12 12.19
CA MET A 854 -26.42 -2.43 11.55
C MET A 854 -27.81 -2.73 10.99
N ALA A 855 -27.89 -3.02 9.70
CA ALA A 855 -29.10 -3.57 9.12
C ALA A 855 -29.56 -4.70 10.07
N PRO A 856 -30.84 -4.70 10.49
CA PRO A 856 -31.32 -5.65 11.48
C PRO A 856 -30.94 -7.05 11.01
N ARG A 857 -30.37 -7.84 11.93
CA ARG A 857 -30.08 -9.25 11.69
C ARG A 857 -31.32 -9.86 11.04
N PRO A 858 -31.19 -10.66 9.96
CA PRO A 858 -32.31 -11.45 9.49
C PRO A 858 -32.81 -12.23 10.71
N THR A 859 -33.99 -11.87 11.21
CA THR A 859 -34.69 -12.68 12.19
C THR A 859 -34.82 -14.04 11.56
N GLU A 860 -34.32 -15.07 12.24
CA GLU A 860 -34.61 -16.46 11.90
C GLU A 860 -36.12 -16.53 11.63
N MET A 861 -36.49 -16.94 10.42
CA MET A 861 -37.88 -17.26 10.11
C MET A 861 -38.23 -18.45 10.99
N GLU A 862 -38.80 -18.17 12.15
CA GLU A 862 -39.54 -19.17 12.92
C GLU A 862 -40.73 -19.63 12.06
N GLY A 863 -40.71 -20.92 11.75
CA GLY A 863 -41.91 -21.72 11.50
C GLY A 863 -42.77 -21.33 10.31
N TRP A 864 -42.42 -21.83 9.12
CA TRP A 864 -43.45 -22.12 8.12
C TRP A 864 -43.93 -23.55 8.33
N ASP A 865 -45.03 -23.69 9.07
CA ASP A 865 -45.78 -24.92 9.21
C ASP A 865 -46.62 -25.13 7.94
N GLY A 866 -46.26 -26.16 7.20
CA GLY A 866 -47.05 -26.59 6.05
C GLY A 866 -48.44 -27.05 6.50
N SER A 867 -49.49 -26.30 6.12
CA SER A 867 -50.79 -26.89 5.80
C SER A 867 -51.66 -25.96 4.94
N ILE A 868 -51.94 -26.48 3.73
CA ILE A 868 -52.99 -26.13 2.73
C ILE A 868 -52.75 -24.89 1.88
#